data_AF-A0AAW0JKH0-F1
#
_entry.id   AF-A0AAW0JKH0-F1
#
_cell.length_a   1.000
_cell.length_b   1.000
_cell.length_c   1.000
_cell.angle_alpha   90.00
_cell.angle_beta   90.00
_cell.angle_gamma   90.00
#
_symmetry.space_group_name_H-M   'P 1'
#
loop_
_entity.id
_entity.type
_entity.pdbx_description
1 polymer ?
#
loop_
_entity_poly.entity_id
_entity_poly.type
_entity_poly.pdbx_seq_one_letter_code
_entity_poly.pdbx_strand_id
1 'polypeptide(L)'
;MWLNLKFLSWLVLIVGAIHCQAYVHHTFVVKETPYTRLCGTKNILTINGQFPGPTLHVQKGDTIFVDVHNQGNFNITIHWHGVKQPRNPWSDGPEYITQCPIQPGGRFRQKIIFSSEEGTLWWHAHSEWWRATVHGAIIIHPKKGTKYPFPLPHAELKVDHGKTYLLRLINAAVMDILFFAIAKHNVTVVGTDGSYTKPLESSYVTISPGQTIDILLKANQKSDHYYMAARAYSAAPGVAYDNTTTTAILEYNGNYTPSSPPSLPNNLPYFNNTNASISFTTEDLPLYLETPRHGTKVKILKYNTTVELVFQGTTLVGGNDHPMHLHGFSFYVIGMGLGNFDKDKDPLGYNLVDPPLMNTIDVPLDGWTAIRFTANNPGVWFMHCHFDRHMTWGMDMAFVVKNGKGEWWKQDILAIYDETIFTGGAPNVSDAYTINGQPGVLYPCSKPGPNLFTKIIIKLKVDHGKTYLLRLINAAVMDILFFAIAKHNVTVVGTDGSYTKPLESSYVTISPGQTIDILLKANQKSDHYYMAARAYSAAPGVAYDNTTTTAILEYNGNYTPSSPPSLPNNLPYFNNTNASISFTTEDLPLYLETPRHGTKVKILKYNTTVELVFQGTTLVGGNDHPMHLHGFSFYVIGMGLGNFDKDKDPLGYNLVDPPLMNTIDVPLDGWTAIRFTANNPGLSNY
;
A
#
# COMPACT_ATOMS: atom_id res chain seq x y z
N MET A 1 10.65 -56.06 -38.88
CA MET A 1 10.37 -54.75 -39.54
C MET A 1 9.41 -53.97 -38.65
N TRP A 2 9.95 -53.24 -37.66
CA TRP A 2 9.17 -52.51 -36.65
C TRP A 2 9.79 -51.11 -36.51
N LEU A 3 9.07 -50.05 -36.89
CA LEU A 3 9.42 -48.66 -36.59
C LEU A 3 8.25 -47.98 -35.88
N ASN A 4 8.55 -47.03 -35.00
CA ASN A 4 7.74 -46.74 -33.81
C ASN A 4 6.76 -45.55 -33.96
N LEU A 5 5.52 -45.74 -33.47
CA LEU A 5 4.53 -44.68 -33.19
C LEU A 5 4.95 -43.82 -31.97
N LYS A 6 6.08 -43.10 -32.02
CA LYS A 6 6.56 -42.27 -30.90
C LYS A 6 7.03 -40.86 -31.28
N PHE A 7 6.44 -40.23 -32.30
CA PHE A 7 6.80 -38.86 -32.71
C PHE A 7 5.68 -37.82 -32.74
N LEU A 8 4.43 -38.17 -32.38
CA LEU A 8 3.28 -37.25 -32.46
C LEU A 8 2.64 -36.86 -31.11
N SER A 9 3.32 -37.09 -29.99
CA SER A 9 2.77 -36.88 -28.62
C SER A 9 3.49 -35.79 -27.81
N TRP A 10 4.48 -35.10 -28.39
CA TRP A 10 5.37 -34.18 -27.66
C TRP A 10 5.31 -32.70 -28.12
N LEU A 11 4.28 -32.32 -28.88
CA LEU A 11 4.15 -30.96 -29.45
C LEU A 11 2.92 -30.16 -28.96
N VAL A 12 2.27 -30.56 -27.86
CA VAL A 12 1.01 -29.94 -27.36
C VAL A 12 1.10 -29.41 -25.92
N LEU A 13 2.23 -29.61 -25.21
CA LEU A 13 2.34 -29.33 -23.77
C LEU A 13 3.28 -28.16 -23.38
N ILE A 14 3.40 -27.15 -24.24
CA ILE A 14 3.92 -25.82 -23.84
C ILE A 14 3.01 -24.70 -24.39
N VAL A 15 1.71 -24.78 -24.10
CA VAL A 15 0.94 -23.55 -23.89
C VAL A 15 1.14 -23.20 -22.43
N GLY A 16 2.07 -22.28 -22.16
CA GLY A 16 2.24 -21.74 -20.81
C GLY A 16 0.90 -21.18 -20.34
N ALA A 17 0.43 -21.62 -19.17
CA ALA A 17 -0.80 -21.13 -18.59
C ALA A 17 -0.61 -19.67 -18.20
N ILE A 18 -0.89 -18.76 -19.15
CA ILE A 18 -1.05 -17.34 -18.92
C ILE A 18 -2.16 -17.22 -17.89
N HIS A 19 -1.78 -17.08 -16.62
CA HIS A 19 -2.68 -16.71 -15.55
C HIS A 19 -3.04 -15.24 -15.75
N CYS A 20 -3.93 -15.00 -16.73
CA CYS A 20 -4.62 -13.74 -16.87
C CYS A 20 -5.57 -13.64 -15.67
N GLN A 21 -5.04 -13.11 -14.56
CA GLN A 21 -5.81 -12.84 -13.36
C GLN A 21 -6.72 -11.65 -13.67
N ALA A 22 -7.89 -11.95 -14.25
CA ALA A 22 -8.89 -10.95 -14.58
C ALA A 22 -9.39 -10.31 -13.28
N TYR A 23 -8.93 -9.10 -13.00
CA TYR A 23 -9.41 -8.29 -11.89
C TYR A 23 -10.86 -7.90 -12.11
N VAL A 24 -11.67 -7.98 -11.06
CA VAL A 24 -13.07 -7.54 -11.13
C VAL A 24 -13.09 -6.01 -11.24
N HIS A 25 -13.93 -5.52 -12.15
CA HIS A 25 -13.95 -4.12 -12.56
C HIS A 25 -15.39 -3.60 -12.48
N HIS A 26 -15.60 -2.50 -11.76
CA HIS A 26 -16.90 -1.84 -11.65
C HIS A 26 -16.81 -0.39 -12.10
N THR A 27 -17.94 0.19 -12.52
CA THR A 27 -18.06 1.61 -12.84
C THR A 27 -19.15 2.22 -11.97
N PHE A 28 -18.80 3.26 -11.22
CA PHE A 28 -19.67 4.02 -10.33
C PHE A 28 -19.89 5.39 -10.96
N VAL A 29 -21.02 5.58 -11.65
CA VAL A 29 -21.41 6.88 -12.17
C VAL A 29 -22.18 7.64 -11.08
N VAL A 30 -21.52 8.61 -10.46
CA VAL A 30 -22.18 9.56 -9.55
C VAL A 30 -23.06 10.46 -10.40
N LYS A 31 -24.36 10.55 -10.11
CA LYS A 31 -25.26 11.48 -10.80
C LYS A 31 -26.43 11.88 -9.92
N GLU A 32 -27.01 13.04 -10.21
CA GLU A 32 -28.32 13.38 -9.69
C GLU A 32 -29.42 12.46 -10.26
N THR A 33 -30.37 12.08 -9.43
CA THR A 33 -31.54 11.29 -9.84
C THR A 33 -32.75 11.69 -8.97
N PRO A 34 -33.93 11.91 -9.55
CA PRO A 34 -35.13 12.26 -8.78
C PRO A 34 -35.60 11.06 -7.95
N TYR A 35 -35.88 11.29 -6.67
CA TYR A 35 -36.36 10.25 -5.76
C TYR A 35 -37.51 10.77 -4.90
N THR A 36 -38.56 9.97 -4.79
CA THR A 36 -39.77 10.30 -4.02
C THR A 36 -39.79 9.54 -2.70
N ARG A 37 -39.88 10.26 -1.58
CA ARG A 37 -40.07 9.73 -0.22
C ARG A 37 -40.88 10.73 0.60
N LEU A 38 -41.68 10.24 1.56
CA LEU A 38 -42.53 11.08 2.42
C LEU A 38 -43.44 12.06 1.61
N CYS A 39 -43.96 11.59 0.47
CA CYS A 39 -44.72 12.38 -0.51
C CYS A 39 -44.00 13.58 -1.16
N GLY A 40 -42.72 13.83 -0.84
CA GLY A 40 -41.87 14.82 -1.51
C GLY A 40 -40.96 14.18 -2.55
N THR A 41 -40.66 14.90 -3.64
CA THR A 41 -39.67 14.49 -4.65
C THR A 41 -38.55 15.51 -4.69
N LYS A 42 -37.29 15.05 -4.65
CA LYS A 42 -36.10 15.87 -4.88
C LYS A 42 -35.05 15.09 -5.66
N ASN A 43 -34.14 15.80 -6.34
CA ASN A 43 -32.92 15.18 -6.83
C ASN A 43 -32.00 14.86 -5.65
N ILE A 44 -31.34 13.71 -5.72
CA ILE A 44 -30.27 13.30 -4.81
C ILE A 44 -29.09 12.77 -5.61
N LEU A 45 -27.87 12.85 -5.06
CA LEU A 45 -26.74 12.14 -5.65
C LEU A 45 -26.90 10.62 -5.43
N THR A 46 -26.62 9.86 -6.47
CA THR A 46 -26.75 8.39 -6.49
C THR A 46 -25.57 7.77 -7.22
N ILE A 47 -25.30 6.49 -6.97
CA ILE A 47 -24.42 5.69 -7.85
C ILE A 47 -25.29 4.96 -8.86
N ASN A 48 -25.01 5.15 -10.15
CA ASN A 48 -25.69 4.51 -11.26
C ASN A 48 -27.22 4.74 -11.30
N GLY A 49 -27.74 5.73 -10.57
CA GLY A 49 -29.18 6.01 -10.43
C GLY A 49 -29.88 5.22 -9.32
N GLN A 50 -29.13 4.56 -8.46
CA GLN A 50 -29.64 3.68 -7.39
C GLN A 50 -29.45 4.34 -6.02
N PHE A 51 -30.48 4.24 -5.17
CA PHE A 51 -30.42 4.61 -3.75
C PHE A 51 -31.21 3.59 -2.88
N PRO A 52 -30.53 2.81 -2.01
CA PRO A 52 -29.07 2.67 -1.89
C PRO A 52 -28.37 2.26 -3.19
N GLY A 53 -27.06 2.50 -3.27
CA GLY A 53 -26.24 2.14 -4.42
C GLY A 53 -25.98 0.63 -4.53
N PRO A 54 -25.28 0.20 -5.59
CA PRO A 54 -25.04 -1.22 -5.88
C PRO A 54 -24.19 -1.92 -4.81
N THR A 55 -24.58 -3.14 -4.47
CA THR A 55 -23.79 -4.05 -3.63
C THR A 55 -22.59 -4.59 -4.39
N LEU A 56 -21.41 -4.55 -3.78
CA LEU A 56 -20.20 -5.19 -4.28
C LEU A 56 -20.05 -6.59 -3.67
N HIS A 57 -19.90 -7.62 -4.50
CA HIS A 57 -19.64 -8.99 -4.06
C HIS A 57 -18.20 -9.38 -4.40
N VAL A 58 -17.43 -9.78 -3.39
CA VAL A 58 -16.02 -10.16 -3.51
C VAL A 58 -15.73 -11.38 -2.64
N GLN A 59 -14.55 -11.99 -2.80
CA GLN A 59 -14.01 -13.00 -1.89
C GLN A 59 -12.84 -12.44 -1.08
N LYS A 60 -12.60 -13.04 0.09
CA LYS A 60 -11.46 -12.71 0.95
C LYS A 60 -10.12 -12.85 0.21
N GLY A 61 -9.38 -11.74 0.17
CA GLY A 61 -8.09 -11.61 -0.53
C GLY A 61 -8.20 -11.14 -1.98
N ASP A 62 -9.40 -10.82 -2.48
CA ASP A 62 -9.57 -10.26 -3.82
C ASP A 62 -9.00 -8.84 -3.92
N THR A 63 -8.68 -8.43 -5.15
CA THR A 63 -8.43 -7.03 -5.50
C THR A 63 -9.37 -6.66 -6.63
N ILE A 64 -10.11 -5.58 -6.45
CA ILE A 64 -11.03 -5.05 -7.47
C ILE A 64 -10.65 -3.61 -7.81
N PHE A 65 -11.16 -3.11 -8.93
CA PHE A 65 -11.04 -1.72 -9.31
C PHE A 65 -12.42 -1.11 -9.53
N VAL A 66 -12.61 0.13 -9.07
CA VAL A 66 -13.84 0.89 -9.29
C VAL A 66 -13.49 2.21 -9.98
N ASP A 67 -14.02 2.38 -11.18
CA ASP A 67 -13.97 3.64 -11.91
C ASP A 67 -15.11 4.55 -11.45
N VAL A 68 -14.79 5.52 -10.60
CA VAL A 68 -15.73 6.54 -10.15
C VAL A 68 -15.76 7.67 -11.17
N HIS A 69 -16.91 7.87 -11.81
CA HIS A 69 -17.16 8.94 -12.78
C HIS A 69 -18.11 9.95 -12.16
N ASN A 70 -17.65 11.18 -11.91
CA ASN A 70 -18.50 12.22 -11.36
C ASN A 70 -19.29 12.93 -12.46
N GLN A 71 -20.58 12.60 -12.60
CA GLN A 71 -21.57 13.31 -13.43
C GLN A 71 -22.58 14.07 -12.56
N GLY A 72 -22.30 14.23 -11.26
CA GLY A 72 -23.02 15.13 -10.37
C GLY A 72 -22.46 16.56 -10.44
N ASN A 73 -23.15 17.49 -9.79
CA ASN A 73 -22.80 18.91 -9.76
C ASN A 73 -21.88 19.30 -8.58
N PHE A 74 -21.48 18.34 -7.74
CA PHE A 74 -20.72 18.56 -6.51
C PHE A 74 -19.43 17.75 -6.48
N ASN A 75 -18.46 18.23 -5.71
CA ASN A 75 -17.23 17.51 -5.39
C ASN A 75 -17.55 16.22 -4.63
N ILE A 76 -16.85 15.12 -4.95
CA ILE A 76 -17.11 13.85 -4.28
C ILE A 76 -15.86 12.96 -4.17
N THR A 77 -15.78 12.19 -3.10
CA THR A 77 -14.89 11.04 -2.95
C THR A 77 -15.70 9.81 -2.53
N ILE A 78 -15.14 8.61 -2.69
CA ILE A 78 -15.75 7.34 -2.22
C ILE A 78 -14.75 6.63 -1.32
N HIS A 79 -15.21 6.18 -0.15
CA HIS A 79 -14.48 5.39 0.83
C HIS A 79 -15.04 3.97 0.95
N TRP A 80 -14.14 3.04 1.29
CA TRP A 80 -14.39 1.59 1.36
C TRP A 80 -14.35 1.16 2.82
N HIS A 81 -15.43 1.46 3.53
CA HIS A 81 -15.50 1.39 4.99
C HIS A 81 -15.11 0.01 5.55
N GLY A 82 -14.12 0.02 6.46
CA GLY A 82 -13.54 -1.17 7.07
C GLY A 82 -12.57 -1.98 6.20
N VAL A 83 -12.33 -1.59 4.94
CA VAL A 83 -11.30 -2.23 4.09
C VAL A 83 -9.94 -1.65 4.42
N LYS A 84 -8.98 -2.50 4.83
CA LYS A 84 -7.68 -2.06 5.34
C LYS A 84 -6.77 -1.40 4.31
N GLN A 85 -6.99 -1.62 3.01
CA GLN A 85 -6.17 -1.03 1.94
C GLN A 85 -4.64 -1.14 2.20
N PRO A 86 -4.07 -2.34 2.42
CA PRO A 86 -2.69 -2.51 2.85
C PRO A 86 -1.67 -1.84 1.91
N ARG A 87 -0.95 -0.82 2.43
CA ARG A 87 -0.02 0.08 1.72
C ARG A 87 -0.67 0.93 0.60
N ASN A 88 -1.97 1.15 0.66
CA ASN A 88 -2.75 1.79 -0.40
C ASN A 88 -3.70 2.91 0.10
N PRO A 89 -3.21 3.89 0.89
CA PRO A 89 -4.05 5.01 1.34
C PRO A 89 -4.60 5.84 0.16
N TRP A 90 -3.95 5.83 -1.00
CA TRP A 90 -4.35 6.54 -2.22
C TRP A 90 -5.74 6.18 -2.78
N SER A 91 -6.30 5.04 -2.37
CA SER A 91 -7.66 4.62 -2.72
C SER A 91 -8.54 4.44 -1.48
N ASP A 92 -8.16 5.05 -0.35
CA ASP A 92 -8.94 5.04 0.88
C ASP A 92 -10.13 5.99 0.79
N GLY A 93 -9.97 7.21 0.25
CA GLY A 93 -11.08 8.11 -0.07
C GLY A 93 -11.38 9.33 0.80
N PRO A 94 -10.99 9.47 2.09
CA PRO A 94 -11.36 10.66 2.87
C PRO A 94 -10.81 11.95 2.25
N GLU A 95 -11.72 12.90 1.99
CA GLU A 95 -11.44 14.17 1.31
C GLU A 95 -10.40 15.00 2.08
N TYR A 96 -9.41 15.55 1.37
CA TYR A 96 -8.27 16.30 1.90
C TYR A 96 -7.30 15.53 2.83
N ILE A 97 -7.61 14.28 3.21
CA ILE A 97 -6.71 13.42 4.00
C ILE A 97 -5.84 12.53 3.09
N THR A 98 -6.47 11.78 2.18
CA THR A 98 -5.74 10.86 1.27
C THR A 98 -5.86 11.25 -0.21
N GLN A 99 -6.88 12.03 -0.57
CA GLN A 99 -7.06 12.54 -1.93
C GLN A 99 -7.79 13.89 -1.95
N CYS A 100 -7.57 14.66 -3.02
CA CYS A 100 -8.49 15.74 -3.39
C CYS A 100 -9.82 15.15 -3.91
N PRO A 101 -10.93 15.90 -3.85
CA PRO A 101 -12.21 15.48 -4.39
C PRO A 101 -12.20 15.33 -5.91
N ILE A 102 -12.94 14.34 -6.40
CA ILE A 102 -13.26 14.16 -7.82
C ILE A 102 -14.22 15.29 -8.22
N GLN A 103 -13.73 16.28 -8.96
CA GLN A 103 -14.53 17.40 -9.45
C GLN A 103 -15.67 16.92 -10.37
N PRO A 104 -16.76 17.69 -10.53
CA PRO A 104 -17.76 17.48 -11.58
C PRO A 104 -17.13 17.28 -12.97
N GLY A 105 -17.59 16.26 -13.71
CA GLY A 105 -16.99 15.80 -14.98
C GLY A 105 -15.74 14.93 -14.82
N GLY A 106 -15.12 14.93 -13.64
CA GLY A 106 -13.89 14.19 -13.33
C GLY A 106 -14.09 12.68 -13.21
N ARG A 107 -12.96 11.95 -13.21
CA ARG A 107 -12.92 10.50 -13.07
C ARG A 107 -11.73 10.08 -12.22
N PHE A 108 -11.91 9.04 -11.40
CA PHE A 108 -10.83 8.45 -10.61
C PHE A 108 -11.01 6.93 -10.50
N ARG A 109 -9.92 6.19 -10.73
CA ARG A 109 -9.89 4.73 -10.57
C ARG A 109 -9.34 4.39 -9.19
N GLN A 110 -10.20 3.89 -8.31
CA GLN A 110 -9.78 3.40 -7.00
C GLN A 110 -9.48 1.90 -7.09
N LYS A 111 -8.32 1.50 -6.54
CA LYS A 111 -7.94 0.09 -6.36
C LYS A 111 -8.32 -0.32 -4.94
N ILE A 112 -9.09 -1.39 -4.79
CA ILE A 112 -9.57 -1.85 -3.49
C ILE A 112 -8.94 -3.21 -3.20
N ILE A 113 -8.17 -3.28 -2.11
CA ILE A 113 -7.39 -4.47 -1.74
C ILE A 113 -8.02 -5.10 -0.49
N PHE A 114 -8.80 -6.16 -0.69
CA PHE A 114 -9.30 -6.98 0.40
C PHE A 114 -8.18 -7.92 0.88
N SER A 115 -8.12 -8.15 2.19
CA SER A 115 -6.99 -8.78 2.86
C SER A 115 -7.44 -9.87 3.85
N SER A 116 -7.72 -9.51 5.10
CA SER A 116 -8.19 -10.39 6.18
C SER A 116 -9.72 -10.42 6.33
N GLU A 117 -10.40 -9.42 5.78
CA GLU A 117 -11.84 -9.15 5.91
C GLU A 117 -12.67 -10.33 5.39
N GLU A 118 -13.76 -10.68 6.08
CA GLU A 118 -14.69 -11.75 5.71
C GLU A 118 -16.04 -11.51 6.40
N GLY A 119 -17.12 -11.34 5.65
CA GLY A 119 -18.43 -10.93 6.16
C GLY A 119 -18.99 -9.72 5.43
N THR A 120 -19.63 -8.82 6.17
CA THR A 120 -20.24 -7.59 5.64
C THR A 120 -19.35 -6.38 5.93
N LEU A 121 -19.22 -5.50 4.93
CA LEU A 121 -18.70 -4.14 5.02
C LEU A 121 -19.60 -3.23 4.15
N TRP A 122 -19.21 -1.98 3.95
CA TRP A 122 -19.95 -1.03 3.12
C TRP A 122 -19.04 -0.01 2.47
N TRP A 123 -19.57 0.74 1.51
CA TRP A 123 -18.90 1.87 0.88
C TRP A 123 -19.80 3.10 0.98
N HIS A 124 -19.20 4.28 1.06
CA HIS A 124 -19.92 5.55 1.14
C HIS A 124 -19.11 6.72 0.60
N ALA A 125 -19.77 7.84 0.28
CA ALA A 125 -19.04 9.07 0.01
C ALA A 125 -18.32 9.57 1.27
N HIS A 126 -17.11 10.13 1.14
CA HIS A 126 -16.32 10.62 2.28
C HIS A 126 -15.87 12.06 2.03
N SER A 127 -16.88 12.87 1.69
CA SER A 127 -16.83 14.26 1.27
C SER A 127 -18.15 14.91 1.67
N GLU A 128 -18.11 15.99 2.43
CA GLU A 128 -19.28 16.65 3.03
C GLU A 128 -20.25 15.63 3.69
N TRP A 129 -21.58 15.77 3.52
CA TRP A 129 -22.59 14.83 4.02
C TRP A 129 -23.19 13.95 2.90
N TRP A 130 -22.51 13.80 1.76
CA TRP A 130 -23.05 13.12 0.58
C TRP A 130 -23.37 11.64 0.81
N ARG A 131 -22.76 11.00 1.82
CA ARG A 131 -23.11 9.62 2.22
C ARG A 131 -24.56 9.43 2.67
N ALA A 132 -25.30 10.50 2.97
CA ALA A 132 -26.74 10.42 3.22
C ALA A 132 -27.50 9.73 2.07
N THR A 133 -26.97 9.80 0.84
CA THR A 133 -27.57 9.15 -0.35
C THR A 133 -26.57 8.37 -1.23
N VAL A 134 -25.27 8.62 -1.08
CA VAL A 134 -24.20 7.92 -1.79
C VAL A 134 -23.55 6.87 -0.86
N HIS A 135 -24.18 5.71 -0.76
CA HIS A 135 -23.67 4.54 -0.03
C HIS A 135 -24.20 3.22 -0.60
N GLY A 136 -23.55 2.10 -0.27
CA GLY A 136 -23.99 0.74 -0.61
C GLY A 136 -23.19 -0.34 0.11
N ALA A 137 -23.61 -1.60 0.00
CA ALA A 137 -23.01 -2.71 0.74
C ALA A 137 -21.77 -3.31 0.04
N ILE A 138 -20.89 -3.95 0.83
CA ILE A 138 -19.82 -4.82 0.35
C ILE A 138 -19.97 -6.18 1.06
N ILE A 139 -20.12 -7.26 0.30
CA ILE A 139 -20.19 -8.62 0.82
C ILE A 139 -18.89 -9.34 0.48
N ILE A 140 -18.08 -9.64 1.50
CA ILE A 140 -16.83 -10.39 1.37
C ILE A 140 -17.09 -11.85 1.75
N HIS A 141 -17.27 -12.68 0.74
CA HIS A 141 -17.47 -14.12 0.89
C HIS A 141 -16.17 -14.82 1.35
N PRO A 142 -16.28 -15.99 2.01
CA PRO A 142 -15.14 -16.83 2.34
C PRO A 142 -14.29 -17.12 1.09
N LYS A 143 -12.97 -17.19 1.29
CA LYS A 143 -12.00 -17.48 0.23
C LYS A 143 -12.36 -18.79 -0.48
N LYS A 144 -12.25 -18.86 -1.81
CA LYS A 144 -12.51 -20.09 -2.59
C LYS A 144 -11.87 -21.33 -1.94
N GLY A 145 -12.71 -22.28 -1.52
CA GLY A 145 -12.30 -23.53 -0.86
C GLY A 145 -12.44 -23.54 0.67
N THR A 146 -12.69 -22.39 1.32
CA THR A 146 -13.10 -22.32 2.74
C THR A 146 -14.63 -22.29 2.87
N LYS A 147 -15.12 -22.34 4.11
CA LYS A 147 -16.55 -22.28 4.46
C LYS A 147 -16.72 -21.26 5.59
N TYR A 148 -17.93 -20.71 5.72
CA TYR A 148 -18.34 -19.99 6.92
C TYR A 148 -18.13 -20.86 8.18
N PRO A 149 -17.80 -20.26 9.35
CA PRO A 149 -17.69 -20.98 10.62
C PRO A 149 -19.04 -21.41 11.20
N PHE A 150 -20.15 -20.94 10.60
CA PHE A 150 -21.53 -21.32 10.90
C PHE A 150 -22.16 -22.04 9.69
N PRO A 151 -23.27 -22.78 9.88
CA PRO A 151 -24.02 -23.40 8.78
C PRO A 151 -24.44 -22.37 7.72
N LEU A 152 -24.28 -22.72 6.44
CA LEU A 152 -24.66 -21.84 5.32
C LEU A 152 -26.15 -21.46 5.41
N PRO A 153 -26.51 -20.15 5.40
CA PRO A 153 -27.89 -19.69 5.41
C PRO A 153 -28.62 -20.07 4.11
N HIS A 154 -29.95 -20.12 4.17
CA HIS A 154 -30.76 -20.63 3.05
C HIS A 154 -31.18 -19.56 2.02
N ALA A 155 -31.38 -18.32 2.44
CA ALA A 155 -31.53 -17.13 1.59
C ALA A 155 -31.24 -15.85 2.40
N GLU A 156 -31.48 -14.67 1.82
CA GLU A 156 -31.29 -13.37 2.47
C GLU A 156 -32.56 -12.46 2.49
N LEU A 157 -33.66 -12.80 1.77
CA LEU A 157 -34.98 -12.14 1.94
C LEU A 157 -36.15 -13.06 1.51
N LYS A 158 -37.30 -12.95 2.21
CA LYS A 158 -38.36 -13.97 2.41
C LYS A 158 -37.86 -15.23 3.13
N VAL A 159 -38.68 -15.79 4.03
CA VAL A 159 -38.27 -16.91 4.89
C VAL A 159 -39.19 -18.12 4.85
N ASP A 160 -38.60 -19.29 4.64
CA ASP A 160 -39.25 -20.59 4.83
C ASP A 160 -39.19 -21.03 6.29
N HIS A 161 -40.31 -21.56 6.80
CA HIS A 161 -40.41 -22.06 8.17
C HIS A 161 -39.36 -23.15 8.48
N GLY A 162 -38.71 -23.03 9.63
CA GLY A 162 -37.67 -23.94 10.13
C GLY A 162 -36.27 -23.71 9.55
N LYS A 163 -36.09 -22.78 8.60
CA LYS A 163 -34.79 -22.43 8.04
C LYS A 163 -34.08 -21.33 8.84
N THR A 164 -32.79 -21.13 8.54
CA THR A 164 -31.95 -20.09 9.13
C THR A 164 -31.42 -19.18 8.03
N TYR A 165 -31.45 -17.88 8.30
CA TYR A 165 -31.13 -16.77 7.40
C TYR A 165 -30.03 -15.92 8.03
N LEU A 166 -29.16 -15.34 7.21
CA LEU A 166 -28.14 -14.41 7.66
C LEU A 166 -28.57 -13.00 7.24
N LEU A 167 -28.89 -12.16 8.22
CA LEU A 167 -29.20 -10.76 8.00
C LEU A 167 -27.93 -9.95 8.23
N ARG A 168 -27.63 -9.08 7.27
CA ARG A 168 -26.40 -8.29 7.20
C ARG A 168 -26.76 -6.83 7.47
N LEU A 169 -26.67 -6.43 8.73
CA LEU A 169 -27.05 -5.10 9.16
C LEU A 169 -25.89 -4.12 8.95
N ILE A 170 -26.20 -2.93 8.44
CA ILE A 170 -25.25 -1.84 8.19
C ILE A 170 -25.92 -0.58 8.70
N ASN A 171 -25.33 0.12 9.67
CA ASN A 171 -25.83 1.44 10.06
C ASN A 171 -25.14 2.53 9.22
N ALA A 172 -25.80 2.89 8.12
CA ALA A 172 -25.41 4.00 7.25
C ALA A 172 -26.00 5.36 7.68
N ALA A 173 -26.67 5.45 8.84
CA ALA A 173 -27.26 6.69 9.34
C ALA A 173 -26.19 7.74 9.64
N VAL A 174 -26.58 9.02 9.60
CA VAL A 174 -25.63 10.14 9.69
C VAL A 174 -25.42 10.62 11.13
N MET A 175 -26.42 10.44 12.01
CA MET A 175 -26.47 11.06 13.34
C MET A 175 -26.88 10.13 14.50
N ASP A 176 -27.36 8.91 14.23
CA ASP A 176 -28.10 8.11 15.22
C ASP A 176 -27.56 6.67 15.36
N ILE A 177 -27.33 6.26 16.60
CA ILE A 177 -27.20 4.86 17.01
C ILE A 177 -28.60 4.23 16.95
N LEU A 178 -28.73 3.00 16.46
CA LEU A 178 -30.03 2.35 16.27
C LEU A 178 -30.15 1.09 17.12
N PHE A 179 -31.27 0.94 17.84
CA PHE A 179 -31.76 -0.37 18.24
C PHE A 179 -32.46 -1.02 17.06
N PHE A 180 -32.19 -2.30 16.80
CA PHE A 180 -32.89 -3.13 15.81
C PHE A 180 -33.43 -4.41 16.46
N ALA A 181 -34.68 -4.77 16.16
CA ALA A 181 -35.31 -6.00 16.64
C ALA A 181 -36.30 -6.58 15.61
N ILE A 182 -36.59 -7.88 15.76
CA ILE A 182 -37.54 -8.61 14.91
C ILE A 182 -38.63 -9.20 15.79
N ALA A 183 -39.89 -8.87 15.49
CA ALA A 183 -41.02 -9.22 16.35
C ALA A 183 -41.11 -10.73 16.57
N LYS A 184 -41.13 -11.15 17.85
CA LYS A 184 -41.18 -12.55 18.31
C LYS A 184 -39.99 -13.44 17.86
N HIS A 185 -38.88 -12.86 17.42
CA HIS A 185 -37.67 -13.60 17.05
C HIS A 185 -36.47 -13.14 17.88
N ASN A 186 -35.76 -14.09 18.47
CA ASN A 186 -34.37 -13.86 18.90
C ASN A 186 -33.45 -13.99 17.68
N VAL A 187 -32.29 -13.35 17.78
CA VAL A 187 -31.25 -13.32 16.75
C VAL A 187 -29.91 -13.72 17.38
N THR A 188 -29.07 -14.43 16.63
CA THR A 188 -27.71 -14.78 17.09
C THR A 188 -26.69 -13.91 16.36
N VAL A 189 -26.03 -12.99 17.06
CA VAL A 189 -24.89 -12.24 16.50
C VAL A 189 -23.74 -13.20 16.24
N VAL A 190 -23.17 -13.18 15.03
CA VAL A 190 -22.07 -14.08 14.61
C VAL A 190 -20.88 -13.37 13.98
N GLY A 191 -21.02 -12.08 13.65
CA GLY A 191 -19.92 -11.25 13.17
C GLY A 191 -20.20 -9.77 13.34
N THR A 192 -19.12 -9.00 13.35
CA THR A 192 -19.13 -7.53 13.36
C THR A 192 -17.99 -7.04 12.48
N ASP A 193 -18.16 -5.93 11.76
CA ASP A 193 -17.07 -5.22 11.05
C ASP A 193 -16.16 -6.10 10.17
N GLY A 194 -16.77 -7.02 9.40
CA GLY A 194 -16.04 -7.96 8.55
C GLY A 194 -15.15 -8.98 9.30
N SER A 195 -15.47 -9.26 10.56
CA SER A 195 -14.81 -10.23 11.45
C SER A 195 -15.82 -11.09 12.21
N TYR A 196 -15.52 -12.38 12.41
CA TYR A 196 -16.40 -13.26 13.19
C TYR A 196 -16.28 -13.01 14.70
N THR A 197 -17.39 -13.13 15.41
CA THR A 197 -17.46 -13.01 16.87
C THR A 197 -17.91 -14.33 17.51
N LYS A 198 -17.75 -14.45 18.83
CA LYS A 198 -18.34 -15.55 19.60
C LYS A 198 -19.88 -15.43 19.51
N PRO A 199 -20.60 -16.48 19.07
CA PRO A 199 -22.05 -16.40 18.88
C PRO A 199 -22.79 -15.97 20.15
N LEU A 200 -23.61 -14.92 20.05
CA LEU A 200 -24.40 -14.36 21.15
C LEU A 200 -25.87 -14.27 20.75
N GLU A 201 -26.74 -15.01 21.45
CA GLU A 201 -28.19 -14.81 21.30
C GLU A 201 -28.65 -13.54 22.01
N SER A 202 -29.44 -12.73 21.32
CA SER A 202 -30.11 -11.56 21.87
C SER A 202 -31.52 -11.42 21.28
N SER A 203 -32.36 -10.61 21.91
CA SER A 203 -33.69 -10.26 21.39
C SER A 203 -33.68 -8.98 20.52
N TYR A 204 -32.65 -8.14 20.69
CA TYR A 204 -32.40 -6.93 19.90
C TYR A 204 -30.88 -6.74 19.74
N VAL A 205 -30.47 -5.89 18.81
CA VAL A 205 -29.08 -5.43 18.69
C VAL A 205 -29.03 -3.90 18.74
N THR A 206 -27.95 -3.36 19.28
CA THR A 206 -27.57 -1.95 19.08
C THR A 206 -26.54 -1.91 17.96
N ILE A 207 -26.68 -0.97 17.02
CA ILE A 207 -25.75 -0.80 15.90
C ILE A 207 -25.53 0.69 15.63
N SER A 208 -24.27 1.10 15.56
CA SER A 208 -23.89 2.51 15.51
C SER A 208 -23.33 2.89 14.14
N PRO A 209 -23.42 4.17 13.70
CA PRO A 209 -22.93 4.58 12.39
C PRO A 209 -21.49 4.11 12.14
N GLY A 210 -21.23 3.52 10.97
CA GLY A 210 -19.98 2.84 10.66
C GLY A 210 -20.08 1.32 10.79
N GLN A 211 -20.69 0.83 11.88
CA GLN A 211 -20.70 -0.59 12.19
C GLN A 211 -21.52 -1.43 11.22
N THR A 212 -21.07 -2.68 11.07
CA THR A 212 -21.85 -3.76 10.44
C THR A 212 -22.02 -4.92 11.39
N ILE A 213 -23.19 -5.56 11.42
CA ILE A 213 -23.47 -6.72 12.28
C ILE A 213 -24.11 -7.84 11.46
N ASP A 214 -23.47 -9.00 11.46
CA ASP A 214 -23.96 -10.24 10.85
C ASP A 214 -24.76 -11.03 11.92
N ILE A 215 -26.07 -11.21 11.71
CA ILE A 215 -26.96 -11.95 12.62
C ILE A 215 -27.63 -13.15 11.95
N LEU A 216 -27.71 -14.27 12.66
CA LEU A 216 -28.52 -15.42 12.27
C LEU A 216 -29.95 -15.29 12.82
N LEU A 217 -30.92 -15.36 11.90
CA LEU A 217 -32.35 -15.42 12.21
C LEU A 217 -32.86 -16.83 11.91
N LYS A 218 -33.40 -17.51 12.92
CA LYS A 218 -34.10 -18.78 12.74
C LYS A 218 -35.59 -18.52 12.55
N ALA A 219 -36.15 -18.88 11.40
CA ALA A 219 -37.56 -18.70 11.07
C ALA A 219 -38.43 -19.78 11.76
N ASN A 220 -38.51 -19.74 13.09
CA ASN A 220 -39.16 -20.75 13.93
C ASN A 220 -40.57 -20.36 14.43
N GLN A 221 -41.07 -19.19 14.04
CA GLN A 221 -42.41 -18.74 14.40
C GLN A 221 -43.43 -19.28 13.39
N LYS A 222 -44.71 -19.28 13.78
CA LYS A 222 -45.82 -19.62 12.86
C LYS A 222 -45.72 -18.78 11.58
N SER A 223 -45.95 -19.37 10.41
CA SER A 223 -45.98 -18.62 9.14
C SER A 223 -47.00 -17.49 9.20
N ASP A 224 -46.48 -16.25 9.22
CA ASP A 224 -47.20 -14.99 9.33
C ASP A 224 -46.26 -13.83 8.91
N HIS A 225 -46.74 -12.60 8.96
CA HIS A 225 -45.92 -11.40 8.84
C HIS A 225 -45.40 -10.93 10.21
N TYR A 226 -44.13 -10.55 10.27
CA TYR A 226 -43.49 -10.01 11.48
C TYR A 226 -42.78 -8.70 11.19
N TYR A 227 -42.94 -7.68 12.04
CA TYR A 227 -42.17 -6.45 11.88
C TYR A 227 -40.70 -6.66 12.27
N MET A 228 -39.81 -6.33 11.34
CA MET A 228 -38.47 -5.85 11.65
C MET A 228 -38.62 -4.35 11.92
N ALA A 229 -38.03 -3.85 13.00
CA ALA A 229 -38.12 -2.43 13.34
C ALA A 229 -36.79 -1.91 13.90
N ALA A 230 -36.49 -0.65 13.57
CA ALA A 230 -35.37 0.08 14.14
C ALA A 230 -35.78 1.46 14.66
N ARG A 231 -35.15 1.92 15.74
CA ARG A 231 -35.38 3.24 16.37
C ARG A 231 -34.07 3.78 16.92
N ALA A 232 -33.92 5.11 16.90
CA ALA A 232 -32.80 5.79 17.53
C ALA A 232 -32.65 5.46 19.03
N TYR A 233 -31.40 5.28 19.44
CA TYR A 233 -30.94 5.36 20.81
C TYR A 233 -30.34 6.77 21.02
N SER A 234 -30.70 7.42 22.12
CA SER A 234 -30.14 8.73 22.48
C SER A 234 -30.07 8.87 23.99
N ALA A 235 -28.85 9.03 24.50
CA ALA A 235 -28.57 9.25 25.92
C ALA A 235 -28.56 10.76 26.30
N ALA A 236 -28.39 11.65 25.32
CA ALA A 236 -28.14 13.08 25.53
C ALA A 236 -29.41 13.85 25.98
N PRO A 237 -29.47 14.40 27.22
CA PRO A 237 -30.64 15.12 27.70
C PRO A 237 -30.86 16.45 26.97
N GLY A 238 -32.09 16.70 26.52
CA GLY A 238 -32.48 17.99 25.91
C GLY A 238 -32.03 18.21 24.46
N VAL A 239 -31.29 17.29 23.85
CA VAL A 239 -30.95 17.33 22.43
C VAL A 239 -32.11 16.78 21.59
N ALA A 240 -32.55 17.53 20.57
CA ALA A 240 -33.55 17.05 19.63
C ALA A 240 -32.97 15.97 18.70
N TYR A 241 -33.67 14.85 18.57
CA TYR A 241 -33.30 13.70 17.73
C TYR A 241 -34.54 13.13 17.01
N ASP A 242 -34.34 12.30 15.99
CA ASP A 242 -35.45 11.64 15.28
C ASP A 242 -35.92 10.39 16.04
N ASN A 243 -37.07 10.50 16.72
CA ASN A 243 -37.69 9.40 17.45
C ASN A 243 -38.68 8.58 16.60
N THR A 244 -38.66 8.70 15.27
CA THR A 244 -39.46 7.83 14.41
C THR A 244 -38.93 6.39 14.45
N THR A 245 -39.84 5.43 14.28
CA THR A 245 -39.49 4.01 14.17
C THR A 245 -39.62 3.60 12.71
N THR A 246 -38.52 3.18 12.09
CA THR A 246 -38.54 2.60 10.74
C THR A 246 -38.92 1.13 10.82
N THR A 247 -39.67 0.62 9.85
CA THR A 247 -40.17 -0.75 9.83
C THR A 247 -40.03 -1.41 8.47
N ALA A 248 -39.84 -2.73 8.49
CA ALA A 248 -39.90 -3.61 7.33
C ALA A 248 -40.62 -4.92 7.73
N ILE A 249 -41.09 -5.69 6.75
CA ILE A 249 -41.84 -6.93 7.01
C ILE A 249 -40.94 -8.14 6.73
N LEU A 250 -40.78 -8.99 7.74
CA LEU A 250 -40.32 -10.37 7.57
C LEU A 250 -41.53 -11.21 7.14
N GLU A 251 -41.57 -11.55 5.86
CA GLU A 251 -42.61 -12.38 5.25
C GLU A 251 -42.20 -13.85 5.26
N TYR A 252 -43.04 -14.70 5.87
CA TYR A 252 -42.90 -16.15 5.76
C TYR A 252 -43.51 -16.64 4.43
N ASN A 253 -42.89 -17.61 3.77
CA ASN A 253 -43.46 -18.27 2.59
C ASN A 253 -44.58 -19.26 2.99
N GLY A 254 -45.70 -19.26 2.26
CA GLY A 254 -46.77 -20.25 2.39
C GLY A 254 -48.17 -19.71 2.06
N ASN A 255 -49.16 -20.61 2.00
CA ASN A 255 -50.57 -20.22 1.91
C ASN A 255 -51.16 -20.01 3.32
N TYR A 256 -51.19 -18.76 3.77
CA TYR A 256 -51.87 -18.32 4.99
C TYR A 256 -52.50 -16.94 4.77
N THR A 257 -53.54 -16.61 5.54
CA THR A 257 -54.03 -15.23 5.64
C THR A 257 -53.20 -14.51 6.71
N PRO A 258 -52.44 -13.44 6.38
CA PRO A 258 -51.62 -12.74 7.37
C PRO A 258 -52.46 -12.14 8.50
N SER A 259 -51.93 -12.12 9.72
CA SER A 259 -52.55 -11.36 10.80
C SER A 259 -52.35 -9.85 10.57
N SER A 260 -53.44 -9.08 10.67
CA SER A 260 -53.47 -7.67 10.29
C SER A 260 -53.86 -6.78 11.47
N PRO A 261 -53.04 -5.78 11.85
CA PRO A 261 -51.63 -5.61 11.50
C PRO A 261 -50.70 -6.52 12.34
N PRO A 262 -49.45 -6.78 11.88
CA PRO A 262 -48.43 -7.43 12.69
C PRO A 262 -48.12 -6.66 13.98
N SER A 263 -47.67 -7.37 15.03
CA SER A 263 -47.16 -6.71 16.25
C SER A 263 -45.78 -6.11 15.99
N LEU A 264 -45.52 -4.91 16.49
CA LEU A 264 -44.16 -4.38 16.62
C LEU A 264 -43.34 -5.26 17.58
N PRO A 265 -41.99 -5.22 17.56
CA PRO A 265 -41.18 -5.92 18.55
C PRO A 265 -41.40 -5.31 19.95
N ASN A 266 -42.07 -6.06 20.83
CA ASN A 266 -42.38 -5.64 22.21
C ASN A 266 -41.15 -5.44 23.11
N ASN A 267 -39.95 -5.74 22.59
CA ASN A 267 -38.69 -5.81 23.30
C ASN A 267 -37.66 -4.75 22.86
N LEU A 268 -38.04 -3.79 22.00
CA LEU A 268 -37.19 -2.63 21.69
C LEU A 268 -36.99 -1.76 22.95
N PRO A 269 -35.75 -1.60 23.46
CA PRO A 269 -35.49 -0.77 24.63
C PRO A 269 -35.96 0.67 24.41
N TYR A 270 -36.51 1.30 25.45
CA TYR A 270 -36.89 2.71 25.40
C TYR A 270 -35.68 3.59 25.06
N PHE A 271 -35.88 4.71 24.36
CA PHE A 271 -34.81 5.45 23.67
C PHE A 271 -33.66 5.92 24.59
N ASN A 272 -33.97 6.18 25.87
CA ASN A 272 -33.04 6.62 26.91
C ASN A 272 -32.71 5.53 27.93
N ASN A 273 -32.75 4.24 27.57
CA ASN A 273 -32.41 3.16 28.50
C ASN A 273 -30.91 3.18 28.85
N THR A 274 -30.54 4.01 29.81
CA THR A 274 -29.17 4.28 30.25
C THR A 274 -28.91 3.69 31.64
N ASN A 275 -29.06 2.37 31.78
CA ASN A 275 -28.76 1.61 33.03
C ASN A 275 -27.25 1.58 33.41
N ALA A 276 -26.54 2.67 33.12
CA ALA A 276 -25.10 2.87 33.24
C ALA A 276 -24.68 4.35 33.39
N SER A 277 -25.48 5.35 33.01
CA SER A 277 -25.04 6.76 33.00
C SER A 277 -25.18 7.42 34.38
N ILE A 278 -24.07 7.60 35.11
CA ILE A 278 -24.01 8.42 36.32
C ILE A 278 -23.10 9.62 36.03
N SER A 279 -23.67 10.83 36.00
CA SER A 279 -22.95 12.09 35.77
C SER A 279 -21.82 12.27 36.77
N PHE A 280 -20.56 12.13 36.32
CA PHE A 280 -19.39 12.18 37.20
C PHE A 280 -18.16 12.94 36.66
N THR A 281 -18.16 13.44 35.42
CA THR A 281 -17.15 14.44 35.02
C THR A 281 -17.50 15.78 35.68
N THR A 282 -16.66 16.14 36.66
CA THR A 282 -16.80 17.20 37.66
C THR A 282 -17.22 18.58 37.14
N GLU A 283 -17.93 19.34 37.99
CA GLU A 283 -18.40 20.72 37.75
C GLU A 283 -17.27 21.77 37.53
N ASP A 284 -15.99 21.39 37.68
CA ASP A 284 -14.81 22.22 37.40
C ASP A 284 -13.91 21.54 36.34
N LEU A 285 -14.20 21.76 35.05
CA LEU A 285 -13.21 21.57 33.99
C LEU A 285 -12.40 22.86 33.84
N PRO A 286 -11.06 22.82 33.79
CA PRO A 286 -10.27 23.99 33.45
C PRO A 286 -10.68 24.54 32.07
N LEU A 287 -10.95 25.84 31.96
CA LEU A 287 -11.44 26.54 30.75
C LEU A 287 -10.67 26.21 29.44
N TYR A 288 -9.39 25.80 29.55
CA TYR A 288 -8.58 25.37 28.40
C TYR A 288 -8.95 23.98 27.83
N LEU A 289 -9.64 23.14 28.58
CA LEU A 289 -10.26 21.88 28.12
C LEU A 289 -11.66 22.11 27.54
N GLU A 290 -12.35 23.16 27.98
CA GLU A 290 -13.69 23.52 27.49
C GLU A 290 -13.66 24.26 26.14
N THR A 291 -12.56 24.96 25.84
CA THR A 291 -12.45 25.81 24.64
C THR A 291 -11.59 25.13 23.55
N PRO A 292 -12.19 24.43 22.57
CA PRO A 292 -11.43 23.82 21.48
C PRO A 292 -10.74 24.88 20.60
N ARG A 293 -9.64 24.47 19.95
CA ARG A 293 -8.93 25.29 18.96
C ARG A 293 -8.72 24.47 17.69
N HIS A 294 -9.13 25.02 16.54
CA HIS A 294 -8.85 24.40 15.25
C HIS A 294 -7.34 24.29 14.99
N GLY A 295 -6.93 23.16 14.43
CA GLY A 295 -5.55 22.96 13.97
C GLY A 295 -5.34 21.56 13.41
N THR A 296 -4.69 21.47 12.25
CA THR A 296 -4.38 20.19 11.60
C THR A 296 -3.19 19.54 12.28
N LYS A 297 -3.43 18.47 13.06
CA LYS A 297 -2.39 17.71 13.75
C LYS A 297 -2.51 16.22 13.42
N VAL A 298 -1.35 15.57 13.27
CA VAL A 298 -1.26 14.14 12.97
C VAL A 298 -0.38 13.43 14.00
N LYS A 299 -0.66 12.16 14.27
CA LYS A 299 0.18 11.31 15.11
C LYS A 299 1.06 10.41 14.23
N ILE A 300 2.35 10.72 14.19
CA ILE A 300 3.33 9.88 13.49
C ILE A 300 3.61 8.62 14.34
N LEU A 301 3.54 7.45 13.72
CA LEU A 301 3.83 6.14 14.30
C LEU A 301 4.95 5.45 13.51
N LYS A 302 5.83 4.73 14.22
CA LYS A 302 6.80 3.83 13.56
C LYS A 302 6.07 2.57 13.07
N TYR A 303 6.48 2.04 11.93
CA TYR A 303 5.96 0.78 11.42
C TYR A 303 6.05 -0.33 12.47
N ASN A 304 4.98 -1.13 12.56
CA ASN A 304 4.84 -2.26 13.48
C ASN A 304 4.85 -1.90 14.98
N THR A 305 4.58 -0.63 15.33
CA THR A 305 4.34 -0.23 16.73
C THR A 305 2.99 -0.77 17.20
N THR A 306 2.94 -1.45 18.34
CA THR A 306 1.66 -1.73 19.03
C THR A 306 1.18 -0.47 19.73
N VAL A 307 -0.04 -0.04 19.41
CA VAL A 307 -0.68 1.14 19.99
C VAL A 307 -1.84 0.68 20.87
N GLU A 308 -1.85 1.14 22.12
CA GLU A 308 -3.06 1.20 22.94
C GLU A 308 -3.60 2.62 22.88
N LEU A 309 -4.90 2.76 22.66
CA LEU A 309 -5.60 4.03 22.64
C LEU A 309 -6.83 3.90 23.54
N VAL A 310 -6.97 4.84 24.47
CA VAL A 310 -8.15 4.94 25.32
C VAL A 310 -8.92 6.19 24.93
N PHE A 311 -10.15 5.99 24.46
CA PHE A 311 -11.11 7.07 24.30
C PHE A 311 -11.82 7.33 25.64
N GLN A 312 -12.07 8.59 25.95
CA GLN A 312 -12.79 9.04 27.13
C GLN A 312 -13.97 9.90 26.67
N GLY A 313 -15.20 9.46 26.97
CA GLY A 313 -16.41 10.27 26.87
C GLY A 313 -16.47 11.31 27.99
N THR A 314 -17.13 12.43 27.73
CA THR A 314 -17.24 13.57 28.66
C THR A 314 -18.62 14.22 28.58
N THR A 315 -19.09 14.88 29.65
CA THR A 315 -20.34 15.66 29.65
C THR A 315 -20.29 16.99 28.87
N LEU A 316 -19.14 17.38 28.28
CA LEU A 316 -18.98 18.70 27.67
C LEU A 316 -20.02 18.93 26.56
N VAL A 317 -20.70 20.08 26.60
CA VAL A 317 -21.82 20.45 25.70
C VAL A 317 -22.99 19.44 25.72
N GLY A 318 -23.24 18.81 26.87
CA GLY A 318 -24.38 17.92 27.12
C GLY A 318 -24.07 16.43 26.99
N GLY A 319 -22.91 16.08 26.42
CA GLY A 319 -22.42 14.71 26.30
C GLY A 319 -23.23 13.81 25.35
N ASN A 320 -22.56 12.89 24.66
CA ASN A 320 -23.24 11.83 23.91
C ASN A 320 -22.31 10.61 23.74
N ASP A 321 -22.87 9.49 23.34
CA ASP A 321 -22.09 8.35 22.85
C ASP A 321 -21.43 8.73 21.51
N HIS A 322 -20.24 8.18 21.25
CA HIS A 322 -19.45 8.53 20.07
C HIS A 322 -18.92 7.28 19.35
N PRO A 323 -19.44 6.93 18.15
CA PRO A 323 -18.88 5.85 17.34
C PRO A 323 -17.53 6.29 16.76
N MET A 324 -16.42 5.80 17.31
CA MET A 324 -15.07 6.12 16.84
C MET A 324 -14.61 5.10 15.81
N HIS A 325 -14.36 5.58 14.59
CA HIS A 325 -13.90 4.79 13.44
C HIS A 325 -12.41 5.03 13.16
N LEU A 326 -11.68 3.98 12.75
CA LEU A 326 -10.28 4.05 12.31
C LEU A 326 -10.11 3.44 10.91
N HIS A 327 -9.69 4.27 9.94
CA HIS A 327 -9.37 3.84 8.59
C HIS A 327 -8.11 2.96 8.56
N GLY A 328 -7.99 2.10 7.54
CA GLY A 328 -6.79 1.30 7.27
C GLY A 328 -6.48 0.18 8.25
N PHE A 329 -7.24 0.05 9.34
CA PHE A 329 -7.02 -0.93 10.40
C PHE A 329 -8.32 -1.57 10.88
N SER A 330 -8.18 -2.68 11.58
CA SER A 330 -9.14 -3.10 12.59
C SER A 330 -8.37 -3.16 13.92
N PHE A 331 -9.06 -2.91 15.02
CA PHE A 331 -8.51 -2.88 16.37
C PHE A 331 -9.26 -3.86 17.28
N TYR A 332 -8.57 -4.38 18.28
CA TYR A 332 -9.17 -5.18 19.34
C TYR A 332 -9.73 -4.25 20.41
N VAL A 333 -11.01 -4.37 20.74
CA VAL A 333 -11.62 -3.66 21.89
C VAL A 333 -11.32 -4.48 23.15
N ILE A 334 -10.38 -4.01 23.96
CA ILE A 334 -9.83 -4.77 25.09
C ILE A 334 -10.48 -4.44 26.42
N GLY A 335 -11.17 -3.30 26.53
CA GLY A 335 -11.88 -2.90 27.73
C GLY A 335 -12.82 -1.73 27.47
N MET A 336 -13.89 -1.67 28.25
CA MET A 336 -14.80 -0.52 28.34
C MET A 336 -15.21 -0.35 29.79
N GLY A 337 -15.51 0.87 30.19
CA GLY A 337 -15.94 1.19 31.54
C GLY A 337 -16.72 2.50 31.61
N LEU A 338 -17.16 2.83 32.81
CA LEU A 338 -17.91 4.05 33.13
C LEU A 338 -17.06 4.92 34.05
N GLY A 339 -17.30 6.22 34.03
CA GLY A 339 -16.46 7.23 34.65
C GLY A 339 -15.16 7.49 33.90
N ASN A 340 -14.17 8.00 34.62
CA ASN A 340 -12.84 8.30 34.09
C ASN A 340 -11.95 7.05 34.11
N PHE A 341 -11.24 6.79 33.01
CA PHE A 341 -10.28 5.69 32.93
C PHE A 341 -9.15 5.80 33.97
N ASP A 342 -9.01 4.79 34.82
CA ASP A 342 -7.93 4.64 35.78
C ASP A 342 -6.84 3.72 35.20
N LYS A 343 -5.80 4.33 34.65
CA LYS A 343 -4.63 3.64 34.06
C LYS A 343 -3.94 2.61 34.97
N ASP A 344 -4.13 2.70 36.29
CA ASP A 344 -3.47 1.83 37.26
C ASP A 344 -4.42 0.70 37.77
N LYS A 345 -5.73 0.78 37.45
CA LYS A 345 -6.73 -0.25 37.80
C LYS A 345 -7.39 -0.91 36.60
N ASP A 346 -7.90 -0.13 35.65
CA ASP A 346 -8.74 -0.63 34.55
C ASP A 346 -8.03 -1.61 33.61
N PRO A 347 -6.71 -1.48 33.32
CA PRO A 347 -5.99 -2.49 32.55
C PRO A 347 -5.94 -3.90 33.16
N LEU A 348 -6.23 -4.04 34.47
CA LEU A 348 -6.34 -5.35 35.13
C LEU A 348 -7.61 -6.10 34.71
N GLY A 349 -8.64 -5.38 34.25
CA GLY A 349 -9.90 -5.94 33.76
C GLY A 349 -9.93 -6.21 32.25
N TYR A 350 -8.86 -5.93 31.52
CA TYR A 350 -8.86 -6.05 30.06
C TYR A 350 -9.06 -7.50 29.58
N ASN A 351 -9.92 -7.69 28.57
CA ASN A 351 -9.95 -8.92 27.79
C ASN A 351 -8.74 -8.98 26.85
N LEU A 352 -7.73 -9.75 27.26
CA LEU A 352 -6.53 -10.03 26.47
C LEU A 352 -6.53 -11.45 25.87
N VAL A 353 -7.68 -12.15 25.89
CA VAL A 353 -7.82 -13.54 25.43
C VAL A 353 -8.60 -13.62 24.12
N ASP A 354 -9.82 -13.07 24.10
CA ASP A 354 -10.71 -13.09 22.93
C ASP A 354 -11.44 -11.74 22.68
N PRO A 355 -10.76 -10.57 22.76
CA PRO A 355 -11.39 -9.27 22.48
C PRO A 355 -11.93 -9.21 21.04
N PRO A 356 -13.10 -8.59 20.81
CA PRO A 356 -13.65 -8.45 19.46
C PRO A 356 -12.77 -7.55 18.59
N LEU A 357 -12.59 -7.96 17.34
CA LEU A 357 -11.88 -7.19 16.32
C LEU A 357 -12.91 -6.35 15.55
N MET A 358 -12.79 -5.03 15.63
CA MET A 358 -13.74 -4.06 15.07
C MET A 358 -13.00 -2.97 14.27
N ASN A 359 -13.72 -2.19 13.47
CA ASN A 359 -13.20 -0.96 12.85
C ASN A 359 -13.91 0.29 13.40
N THR A 360 -15.09 0.13 14.03
CA THR A 360 -15.85 1.22 14.67
C THR A 360 -16.37 0.76 16.04
N ILE A 361 -16.12 1.54 17.09
CA ILE A 361 -16.59 1.25 18.45
C ILE A 361 -17.19 2.48 19.12
N ASP A 362 -18.29 2.29 19.84
CA ASP A 362 -18.91 3.34 20.64
C ASP A 362 -18.12 3.61 21.91
N VAL A 363 -17.81 4.88 22.11
CA VAL A 363 -17.33 5.42 23.38
C VAL A 363 -18.56 5.88 24.15
N PRO A 364 -18.87 5.29 25.32
CA PRO A 364 -20.06 5.67 26.08
C PRO A 364 -19.99 7.11 26.58
N LEU A 365 -21.15 7.78 26.66
CA LEU A 365 -21.35 8.94 27.51
C LEU A 365 -20.88 8.62 28.94
N ASP A 366 -20.04 9.49 29.49
CA ASP A 366 -19.43 9.36 30.82
C ASP A 366 -18.76 8.00 31.04
N GLY A 367 -18.09 7.48 30.02
CA GLY A 367 -17.32 6.25 30.09
C GLY A 367 -16.07 6.29 29.22
N TRP A 368 -15.41 5.13 29.11
CA TRP A 368 -14.17 4.99 28.36
C TRP A 368 -14.15 3.70 27.54
N THR A 369 -13.29 3.67 26.54
CA THR A 369 -13.11 2.51 25.65
C THR A 369 -11.63 2.38 25.28
N ALA A 370 -11.03 1.26 25.64
CA ALA A 370 -9.64 0.93 25.34
C ALA A 370 -9.57 0.00 24.13
N ILE A 371 -8.78 0.38 23.14
CA ILE A 371 -8.49 -0.41 21.94
C ILE A 371 -7.00 -0.68 21.78
N ARG A 372 -6.64 -1.79 21.11
CA ARG A 372 -5.27 -2.08 20.66
C ARG A 372 -5.21 -2.43 19.18
N PHE A 373 -4.24 -1.87 18.48
CA PHE A 373 -3.88 -2.26 17.12
C PHE A 373 -2.37 -2.23 16.90
N THR A 374 -1.90 -2.85 15.82
CA THR A 374 -0.49 -2.75 15.39
C THR A 374 -0.43 -1.85 14.17
N ALA A 375 0.40 -0.81 14.21
CA ALA A 375 0.62 0.13 13.11
C ALA A 375 1.47 -0.48 11.98
N ASN A 376 0.99 -1.58 11.39
CA ASN A 376 1.66 -2.37 10.35
C ASN A 376 1.18 -2.05 8.92
N ASN A 377 0.46 -0.94 8.74
CA ASN A 377 -0.04 -0.48 7.45
C ASN A 377 0.52 0.92 7.14
N PRO A 378 1.63 1.05 6.39
CA PRO A 378 2.23 2.33 6.01
C PRO A 378 1.25 3.20 5.20
N GLY A 379 1.11 4.45 5.60
CA GLY A 379 0.17 5.38 4.97
C GLY A 379 -0.32 6.47 5.93
N VAL A 380 -1.27 7.26 5.44
CA VAL A 380 -2.03 8.25 6.22
C VAL A 380 -3.42 7.68 6.42
N TRP A 381 -3.85 7.57 7.68
CA TRP A 381 -5.10 6.90 8.06
C TRP A 381 -5.93 7.80 8.97
N PHE A 382 -7.15 8.09 8.54
CA PHE A 382 -8.07 8.96 9.25
C PHE A 382 -8.71 8.23 10.44
N MET A 383 -8.95 8.94 11.54
CA MET A 383 -9.69 8.45 12.70
C MET A 383 -10.65 9.55 13.16
N HIS A 384 -11.94 9.23 13.23
CA HIS A 384 -12.98 10.24 13.47
C HIS A 384 -14.22 9.66 14.15
N CYS A 385 -15.03 10.54 14.73
CA CYS A 385 -16.40 10.20 15.11
C CYS A 385 -17.25 9.98 13.85
N HIS A 386 -18.03 8.90 13.79
CA HIS A 386 -18.85 8.52 12.64
C HIS A 386 -20.25 9.18 12.62
N PHE A 387 -20.49 10.17 13.49
CA PHE A 387 -21.53 11.18 13.27
C PHE A 387 -20.95 12.30 12.41
N ASP A 388 -21.48 12.54 11.20
CA ASP A 388 -20.84 13.48 10.25
C ASP A 388 -20.84 14.92 10.75
N ARG A 389 -21.80 15.27 11.63
CA ARG A 389 -21.79 16.54 12.35
C ARG A 389 -20.53 16.70 13.18
N HIS A 390 -20.14 15.67 13.94
CA HIS A 390 -18.97 15.72 14.80
C HIS A 390 -17.67 15.65 13.98
N MET A 391 -17.64 14.85 12.91
CA MET A 391 -16.54 14.85 11.95
C MET A 391 -16.33 16.24 11.34
N THR A 392 -17.38 16.86 10.77
CA THR A 392 -17.28 18.22 10.18
C THR A 392 -16.99 19.33 11.20
N TRP A 393 -17.18 19.07 12.50
CA TRP A 393 -16.77 19.97 13.58
C TRP A 393 -15.31 19.81 14.01
N GLY A 394 -14.61 18.77 13.53
CA GLY A 394 -13.21 18.47 13.88
C GLY A 394 -13.04 17.47 15.03
N MET A 395 -14.01 16.57 15.25
CA MET A 395 -13.84 15.41 16.13
C MET A 395 -13.07 14.29 15.40
N ASP A 396 -11.85 14.63 14.99
CA ASP A 396 -11.01 13.81 14.11
C ASP A 396 -9.51 13.99 14.38
N MET A 397 -8.71 13.08 13.79
CA MET A 397 -7.27 13.20 13.61
C MET A 397 -6.80 12.22 12.53
N ALA A 398 -5.52 12.25 12.17
CA ALA A 398 -4.92 11.22 11.33
C ALA A 398 -3.65 10.61 11.95
N PHE A 399 -3.46 9.31 11.74
CA PHE A 399 -2.21 8.62 11.98
C PHE A 399 -1.36 8.61 10.70
N VAL A 400 -0.07 8.89 10.83
CA VAL A 400 0.91 8.72 9.75
C VAL A 400 1.83 7.57 10.14
N VAL A 401 1.65 6.41 9.52
CA VAL A 401 2.46 5.23 9.76
C VAL A 401 3.62 5.24 8.78
N LYS A 402 4.86 5.40 9.29
CA LYS A 402 6.08 5.35 8.46
C LYS A 402 6.24 3.98 7.79
N ASN A 403 7.08 3.92 6.75
CA ASN A 403 7.45 2.64 6.13
C ASN A 403 8.23 1.74 7.12
N GLY A 404 8.28 0.44 6.80
CA GLY A 404 9.17 -0.51 7.48
C GLY A 404 10.62 -0.41 7.02
N LYS A 405 11.45 -1.33 7.52
CA LYS A 405 12.89 -1.40 7.19
C LYS A 405 13.14 -1.69 5.71
N GLY A 406 14.14 -1.04 5.13
CA GLY A 406 14.74 -1.36 3.84
C GLY A 406 16.19 -1.84 3.99
N GLU A 407 16.93 -1.92 2.87
CA GLU A 407 18.32 -2.41 2.87
C GLU A 407 19.31 -1.36 3.39
N TRP A 408 19.47 -1.30 4.71
CA TRP A 408 20.63 -0.69 5.39
C TRP A 408 20.83 -1.39 6.75
N TRP A 409 21.45 -2.57 6.73
CA TRP A 409 21.15 -3.64 7.68
C TRP A 409 21.43 -3.35 9.17
N LYS A 410 22.31 -2.41 9.52
CA LYS A 410 22.55 -2.01 10.92
C LYS A 410 21.75 -0.78 11.37
N GLN A 411 20.96 -0.14 10.49
CA GLN A 411 20.20 1.08 10.80
C GLN A 411 18.78 1.07 10.16
N ASP A 412 18.07 2.20 10.26
CA ASP A 412 16.78 2.40 9.60
C ASP A 412 16.98 3.33 8.39
N ILE A 413 16.64 2.85 7.20
CA ILE A 413 16.80 3.60 5.95
C ILE A 413 16.05 4.95 5.96
N LEU A 414 14.90 5.04 6.67
CA LEU A 414 14.19 6.31 6.81
C LEU A 414 14.87 7.26 7.77
N ALA A 415 15.58 6.75 8.79
CA ALA A 415 16.35 7.62 9.68
C ALA A 415 17.55 8.23 8.94
N ILE A 416 18.25 7.42 8.14
CA ILE A 416 19.34 7.89 7.27
C ILE A 416 18.83 8.92 6.26
N TYR A 417 17.70 8.64 5.60
CA TYR A 417 17.07 9.59 4.68
C TYR A 417 16.66 10.90 5.36
N ASP A 418 15.95 10.83 6.49
CA ASP A 418 15.50 12.02 7.23
C ASP A 418 16.70 12.88 7.70
N GLU A 419 17.81 12.25 8.13
CA GLU A 419 19.06 12.94 8.49
C GLU A 419 19.77 13.57 7.28
N THR A 420 19.84 12.84 6.15
CA THR A 420 20.40 13.32 4.87
C THR A 420 19.64 14.58 4.39
N ILE A 421 18.31 14.55 4.41
CA ILE A 421 17.46 15.70 4.04
C ILE A 421 17.59 16.87 5.03
N PHE A 422 17.68 16.59 6.33
CA PHE A 422 17.80 17.62 7.36
C PHE A 422 19.15 18.35 7.33
N THR A 423 20.23 17.61 7.12
CA THR A 423 21.60 18.15 7.10
C THR A 423 22.02 18.71 5.74
N GLY A 424 21.42 18.22 4.64
CA GLY A 424 21.90 18.44 3.28
C GLY A 424 23.24 17.74 2.97
N GLY A 425 23.71 16.87 3.87
CA GLY A 425 24.93 16.07 3.70
C GLY A 425 24.67 14.74 3.00
N ALA A 426 25.74 13.97 2.78
CA ALA A 426 25.63 12.58 2.32
C ALA A 426 25.09 11.67 3.44
N PRO A 427 24.44 10.53 3.11
CA PRO A 427 24.14 9.50 4.09
C PRO A 427 25.42 8.94 4.73
N ASN A 428 25.27 8.15 5.79
CA ASN A 428 26.40 7.41 6.34
C ASN A 428 26.94 6.38 5.34
N VAL A 429 28.13 5.84 5.63
CA VAL A 429 28.73 4.77 4.82
C VAL A 429 27.90 3.49 4.93
N SER A 430 27.74 2.77 3.83
CA SER A 430 27.00 1.51 3.77
C SER A 430 27.65 0.42 4.64
N ASP A 431 26.81 -0.50 5.13
CA ASP A 431 27.23 -1.58 6.02
C ASP A 431 27.94 -2.75 5.31
N ALA A 432 27.58 -2.95 4.04
CA ALA A 432 28.05 -3.98 3.12
C ALA A 432 27.41 -3.79 1.73
N TYR A 433 28.10 -4.22 0.67
CA TYR A 433 27.50 -4.49 -0.64
C TYR A 433 27.00 -5.94 -0.72
N THR A 434 25.99 -6.19 -1.56
CA THR A 434 25.44 -7.53 -1.78
C THR A 434 25.33 -7.88 -3.26
N ILE A 435 25.45 -9.16 -3.59
CA ILE A 435 25.05 -9.73 -4.88
C ILE A 435 23.75 -10.51 -4.62
N ASN A 436 22.64 -10.06 -5.22
CA ASN A 436 21.29 -10.59 -5.01
C ASN A 436 20.94 -10.78 -3.51
N GLY A 437 21.19 -9.76 -2.69
CA GLY A 437 20.87 -9.76 -1.25
C GLY A 437 21.81 -10.61 -0.38
N GLN A 438 22.92 -11.13 -0.91
CA GLN A 438 23.94 -11.85 -0.14
C GLN A 438 25.29 -11.10 -0.11
N PRO A 439 25.93 -10.94 1.07
CA PRO A 439 27.22 -10.25 1.18
C PRO A 439 28.41 -11.13 0.77
N GLY A 440 28.25 -12.46 0.75
CA GLY A 440 29.34 -13.38 0.49
C GLY A 440 30.27 -13.56 1.70
N VAL A 441 31.46 -14.10 1.45
CA VAL A 441 32.32 -14.68 2.52
C VAL A 441 33.27 -13.69 3.21
N LEU A 442 33.40 -12.47 2.70
CA LEU A 442 34.40 -11.50 3.17
C LEU A 442 33.91 -10.61 4.34
N TYR A 443 32.67 -10.76 4.79
CA TYR A 443 32.06 -9.93 5.82
C TYR A 443 32.06 -10.58 7.23
N PRO A 444 31.91 -9.77 8.30
CA PRO A 444 31.68 -10.30 9.66
C PRO A 444 30.47 -11.24 9.71
N CYS A 445 30.54 -12.26 10.57
CA CYS A 445 29.55 -13.34 10.67
C CYS A 445 29.35 -14.21 9.42
N SER A 446 30.03 -13.94 8.30
CA SER A 446 30.15 -14.87 7.15
C SER A 446 31.20 -15.99 7.38
N LYS A 447 31.84 -16.05 8.55
CA LYS A 447 32.87 -17.05 8.85
C LYS A 447 32.28 -18.44 9.10
N PRO A 448 33.01 -19.53 8.75
CA PRO A 448 32.60 -20.92 8.97
C PRO A 448 32.18 -21.29 10.40
N GLY A 449 30.88 -21.21 10.70
CA GLY A 449 30.25 -22.05 11.72
C GLY A 449 29.83 -23.40 11.10
N PRO A 450 29.76 -24.51 11.87
CA PRO A 450 29.52 -25.86 11.31
C PRO A 450 28.26 -26.00 10.43
N ASN A 451 27.27 -25.11 10.59
CA ASN A 451 25.97 -25.18 9.94
C ASN A 451 25.62 -23.95 9.04
N LEU A 452 26.58 -23.06 8.72
CA LEU A 452 26.26 -21.75 8.08
C LEU A 452 26.66 -21.60 6.60
N PHE A 453 27.28 -22.61 5.98
CA PHE A 453 27.87 -22.47 4.63
C PHE A 453 26.87 -22.25 3.47
N THR A 454 25.60 -22.62 3.63
CA THR A 454 24.68 -22.79 2.47
C THR A 454 23.72 -21.62 2.23
N LYS A 455 23.71 -20.58 3.06
CA LYS A 455 22.73 -19.48 2.98
C LYS A 455 23.27 -18.09 2.67
N ILE A 456 24.59 -17.87 2.77
CA ILE A 456 25.21 -16.53 2.76
C ILE A 456 25.95 -16.17 1.46
N ILE A 457 25.95 -17.05 0.46
CA ILE A 457 26.61 -16.81 -0.83
C ILE A 457 25.77 -17.36 -1.99
N ILE A 458 25.57 -16.51 -3.00
CA ILE A 458 24.91 -16.90 -4.26
C ILE A 458 25.83 -17.84 -5.03
N LYS A 459 25.24 -18.88 -5.65
CA LYS A 459 25.94 -19.75 -6.60
C LYS A 459 25.25 -19.76 -7.96
N LEU A 460 25.99 -19.39 -9.00
CA LEU A 460 25.58 -19.52 -10.40
C LEU A 460 26.20 -20.78 -10.98
N LYS A 461 25.37 -21.77 -11.34
CA LYS A 461 25.84 -23.04 -11.91
C LYS A 461 25.99 -22.94 -13.44
N VAL A 462 27.11 -23.41 -13.98
CA VAL A 462 27.42 -23.40 -15.42
C VAL A 462 27.97 -24.74 -15.91
N ASP A 463 27.68 -25.08 -17.16
CA ASP A 463 28.25 -26.23 -17.85
C ASP A 463 29.45 -25.78 -18.70
N HIS A 464 30.54 -26.53 -18.62
CA HIS A 464 31.75 -26.25 -19.38
C HIS A 464 31.47 -26.16 -20.89
N GLY A 465 31.98 -25.11 -21.53
CA GLY A 465 31.84 -24.81 -22.95
C GLY A 465 30.57 -24.04 -23.35
N LYS A 466 29.59 -23.87 -22.47
CA LYS A 466 28.37 -23.09 -22.76
C LYS A 466 28.58 -21.59 -22.57
N THR A 467 27.71 -20.79 -23.19
CA THR A 467 27.64 -19.34 -23.02
C THR A 467 26.33 -18.97 -22.32
N TYR A 468 26.40 -18.04 -21.37
CA TYR A 468 25.30 -17.60 -20.51
C TYR A 468 25.10 -16.09 -20.67
N LEU A 469 23.85 -15.67 -20.88
CA LEU A 469 23.47 -14.25 -20.78
C LEU A 469 23.19 -13.94 -19.31
N LEU A 470 23.99 -13.05 -18.71
CA LEU A 470 23.77 -12.53 -17.36
C LEU A 470 23.27 -11.09 -17.47
N ARG A 471 22.26 -10.76 -16.65
CA ARG A 471 21.74 -9.40 -16.51
C ARG A 471 22.28 -8.81 -15.22
N LEU A 472 23.12 -7.80 -15.35
CA LEU A 472 23.64 -7.02 -14.22
C LEU A 472 22.71 -5.82 -14.01
N ILE A 473 22.41 -5.53 -12.75
CA ILE A 473 21.61 -4.39 -12.32
C ILE A 473 22.34 -3.81 -11.11
N ASN A 474 22.77 -2.55 -11.18
CA ASN A 474 23.29 -1.89 -9.99
C ASN A 474 22.14 -1.21 -9.25
N ALA A 475 21.68 -1.87 -8.17
CA ALA A 475 20.67 -1.35 -7.26
C ALA A 475 21.27 -0.64 -6.03
N ALA A 476 22.59 -0.40 -5.98
CA ALA A 476 23.20 0.42 -4.95
C ALA A 476 22.67 1.86 -5.04
N VAL A 477 22.45 2.49 -3.89
CA VAL A 477 21.80 3.80 -3.80
C VAL A 477 22.75 4.95 -4.18
N MET A 478 24.06 4.76 -3.98
CA MET A 478 25.06 5.83 -4.07
C MET A 478 26.29 5.50 -4.92
N ASP A 479 26.66 4.21 -5.04
CA ASP A 479 27.99 3.83 -5.55
C ASP A 479 27.95 3.19 -6.94
N ILE A 480 28.83 3.66 -7.82
CA ILE A 480 29.24 2.94 -9.03
C ILE A 480 29.99 1.69 -8.60
N LEU A 481 29.71 0.55 -9.23
CA LEU A 481 30.32 -0.74 -8.89
C LEU A 481 31.20 -1.24 -10.03
N PHE A 482 32.42 -1.66 -9.71
CA PHE A 482 33.17 -2.59 -10.53
C PHE A 482 32.71 -4.02 -10.25
N PHE A 483 32.49 -4.82 -11.29
CA PHE A 483 32.17 -6.24 -11.23
C PHE A 483 33.13 -7.06 -12.09
N ALA A 484 33.63 -8.20 -11.59
CA ALA A 484 34.49 -9.11 -12.37
C ALA A 484 34.27 -10.58 -11.97
N ILE A 485 34.60 -11.49 -12.89
CA ILE A 485 34.50 -12.94 -12.71
C ILE A 485 35.90 -13.55 -12.86
N ALA A 486 36.37 -14.26 -11.83
CA ALA A 486 37.76 -14.70 -11.78
C ALA A 486 38.12 -15.61 -12.96
N LYS A 487 39.18 -15.23 -13.70
CA LYS A 487 39.68 -15.89 -14.93
C LYS A 487 38.71 -15.91 -16.12
N HIS A 488 37.63 -15.13 -16.10
CA HIS A 488 36.68 -15.05 -17.21
C HIS A 488 36.60 -13.62 -17.75
N ASN A 489 36.74 -13.48 -19.07
CA ASN A 489 36.26 -12.30 -19.78
C ASN A 489 34.75 -12.42 -20.00
N VAL A 490 34.10 -11.28 -20.19
CA VAL A 490 32.68 -11.16 -20.51
C VAL A 490 32.52 -10.28 -21.74
N THR A 491 31.49 -10.53 -22.55
CA THR A 491 31.17 -9.67 -23.69
C THR A 491 29.92 -8.87 -23.36
N VAL A 492 30.03 -7.56 -23.18
CA VAL A 492 28.88 -6.66 -23.07
C VAL A 492 28.15 -6.66 -24.40
N VAL A 493 26.84 -6.86 -24.37
CA VAL A 493 25.99 -6.90 -25.57
C VAL A 493 24.76 -5.99 -25.49
N GLY A 494 24.45 -5.43 -24.33
CA GLY A 494 23.40 -4.43 -24.20
C GLY A 494 23.47 -3.63 -22.90
N THR A 495 22.87 -2.45 -22.91
CA THR A 495 22.77 -1.49 -21.80
C THR A 495 21.39 -0.86 -21.80
N ASP A 496 20.76 -0.73 -20.62
CA ASP A 496 19.45 -0.08 -20.45
C ASP A 496 18.35 -0.57 -21.41
N GLY A 497 18.31 -1.89 -21.63
CA GLY A 497 17.35 -2.56 -22.51
C GLY A 497 17.60 -2.41 -24.01
N SER A 498 18.71 -1.78 -24.42
CA SER A 498 19.13 -1.62 -25.82
C SER A 498 20.38 -2.45 -26.10
N TYR A 499 20.42 -3.16 -27.24
CA TYR A 499 21.63 -3.87 -27.65
C TYR A 499 22.71 -2.88 -28.11
N THR A 500 23.96 -3.17 -27.74
CA THR A 500 25.13 -2.36 -28.08
C THR A 500 26.12 -3.16 -28.93
N LYS A 501 27.10 -2.48 -29.53
CA LYS A 501 28.21 -3.15 -30.21
C LYS A 501 28.96 -4.05 -29.21
N PRO A 502 29.17 -5.36 -29.51
CA PRO A 502 29.80 -6.27 -28.57
C PRO A 502 31.20 -5.80 -28.11
N LEU A 503 31.35 -5.60 -26.80
CA LEU A 503 32.61 -5.19 -26.16
C LEU A 503 33.12 -6.34 -25.27
N GLU A 504 34.24 -6.96 -25.63
CA GLU A 504 34.91 -7.90 -24.74
C GLU A 504 35.69 -7.12 -23.68
N SER A 505 35.40 -7.39 -22.41
CA SER A 505 36.09 -6.82 -21.26
C SER A 505 36.35 -7.89 -20.21
N SER A 506 37.34 -7.65 -19.35
CA SER A 506 37.62 -8.53 -18.20
C SER A 506 36.80 -8.15 -16.95
N TYR A 507 36.32 -6.91 -16.88
CA TYR A 507 35.47 -6.38 -15.81
C TYR A 507 34.33 -5.53 -16.39
N VAL A 508 33.37 -5.16 -15.56
CA VAL A 508 32.25 -4.28 -15.88
C VAL A 508 32.22 -3.14 -14.88
N THR A 509 32.11 -1.90 -15.36
CA THR A 509 31.69 -0.74 -14.55
C THR A 509 30.19 -0.59 -14.72
N ILE A 510 29.43 -0.48 -13.62
CA ILE A 510 27.97 -0.35 -13.67
C ILE A 510 27.48 0.61 -12.59
N SER A 511 26.62 1.56 -12.98
CA SER A 511 26.29 2.72 -12.16
C SER A 511 24.87 2.65 -11.59
N PRO A 512 24.56 3.32 -10.46
CA PRO A 512 23.25 3.26 -9.80
C PRO A 512 22.07 3.43 -10.78
N GLY A 513 21.17 2.43 -10.82
CA GLY A 513 20.00 2.39 -11.71
C GLY A 513 20.27 1.83 -13.12
N GLN A 514 21.52 1.69 -13.54
CA GLN A 514 21.89 1.16 -14.85
C GLN A 514 21.70 -0.37 -14.92
N THR A 515 21.40 -0.87 -16.12
CA THR A 515 21.32 -2.31 -16.41
C THR A 515 22.25 -2.69 -17.57
N ILE A 516 22.96 -3.81 -17.44
CA ILE A 516 23.93 -4.29 -18.44
C ILE A 516 23.73 -5.78 -18.71
N ASP A 517 23.55 -6.13 -19.98
CA ASP A 517 23.46 -7.50 -20.49
C ASP A 517 24.84 -7.97 -20.96
N ILE A 518 25.38 -9.03 -20.33
CA ILE A 518 26.70 -9.59 -20.64
C ILE A 518 26.63 -11.08 -21.02
N LEU A 519 27.48 -11.50 -21.96
CA LEU A 519 27.72 -12.90 -22.29
C LEU A 519 28.94 -13.43 -21.52
N LEU A 520 28.73 -14.43 -20.67
CA LEU A 520 29.77 -15.20 -19.99
C LEU A 520 29.97 -16.54 -20.71
N LYS A 521 31.18 -16.78 -21.23
CA LYS A 521 31.56 -18.10 -21.78
C LYS A 521 32.24 -18.94 -20.70
N ALA A 522 31.67 -20.09 -20.36
CA ALA A 522 32.20 -21.02 -19.36
C ALA A 522 33.37 -21.84 -19.93
N ASN A 523 34.51 -21.18 -20.22
CA ASN A 523 35.67 -21.75 -20.92
C ASN A 523 36.85 -22.13 -20.02
N GLN A 524 36.72 -21.99 -18.70
CA GLN A 524 37.78 -22.31 -17.74
C GLN A 524 37.68 -23.75 -17.26
N LYS A 525 38.78 -24.30 -16.72
CA LYS A 525 38.80 -25.61 -16.06
C LYS A 525 37.66 -25.69 -15.03
N SER A 526 36.91 -26.80 -15.00
CA SER A 526 35.84 -27.02 -14.03
C SER A 526 36.35 -26.85 -12.59
N ASP A 527 35.89 -25.79 -11.93
CA ASP A 527 36.26 -25.37 -10.59
C ASP A 527 35.19 -24.38 -10.05
N HIS A 528 35.39 -23.88 -8.83
CA HIS A 528 34.72 -22.68 -8.32
C HIS A 528 35.53 -21.42 -8.64
N TYR A 529 34.85 -20.36 -9.08
CA TYR A 529 35.44 -19.04 -9.33
C TYR A 529 34.63 -17.96 -8.60
N TYR A 530 35.28 -16.98 -7.97
CA TYR A 530 34.54 -15.86 -7.42
C TYR A 530 34.07 -14.91 -8.53
N MET A 531 32.79 -14.57 -8.48
CA MET A 531 32.26 -13.30 -8.99
C MET A 531 32.40 -12.30 -7.85
N ALA A 532 32.94 -11.12 -8.11
CA ALA A 532 33.16 -10.11 -7.07
C ALA A 532 32.73 -8.72 -7.54
N ALA A 533 32.22 -7.90 -6.62
CA ALA A 533 31.93 -6.50 -6.85
C ALA A 533 32.44 -5.61 -5.71
N ARG A 534 32.77 -4.35 -6.05
CA ARG A 534 33.20 -3.31 -5.11
C ARG A 534 32.86 -1.92 -5.64
N ALA A 535 32.79 -0.94 -4.74
CA ALA A 535 32.64 0.46 -5.11
C ALA A 535 33.84 0.99 -5.91
N TYR A 536 33.52 1.86 -6.86
CA TYR A 536 34.40 2.91 -7.35
C TYR A 536 34.18 4.17 -6.51
N SER A 537 35.27 4.78 -6.04
CA SER A 537 35.26 6.04 -5.30
C SER A 537 36.58 6.77 -5.52
N ALA A 538 36.55 7.91 -6.20
CA ALA A 538 37.73 8.72 -6.49
C ALA A 538 37.79 10.03 -5.68
N ALA A 539 36.70 10.43 -5.03
CA ALA A 539 36.56 11.68 -4.30
C ALA A 539 37.53 11.80 -3.10
N PRO A 540 38.46 12.77 -3.08
CA PRO A 540 39.37 12.97 -1.96
C PRO A 540 38.61 13.35 -0.68
N GLY A 541 38.81 12.59 0.40
CA GLY A 541 38.23 12.88 1.72
C GLY A 541 36.77 12.46 1.91
N VAL A 542 36.12 11.86 0.91
CA VAL A 542 34.79 11.26 1.06
C VAL A 542 34.92 9.84 1.59
N ALA A 543 34.14 9.51 2.61
CA ALA A 543 34.10 8.15 3.17
C ALA A 543 33.18 7.25 2.33
N TYR A 544 33.61 6.02 2.06
CA TYR A 544 32.86 5.01 1.31
C TYR A 544 33.15 3.60 1.88
N ASP A 545 32.36 2.60 1.50
CA ASP A 545 32.57 1.22 1.92
C ASP A 545 33.64 0.55 1.04
N ASN A 546 34.82 0.28 1.59
CA ASN A 546 35.93 -0.38 0.88
C ASN A 546 35.91 -1.91 1.01
N THR A 547 34.76 -2.50 1.33
CA THR A 547 34.59 -3.96 1.29
C THR A 547 34.43 -4.48 -0.13
N THR A 548 34.38 -5.80 -0.29
CA THR A 548 34.21 -6.43 -1.60
C THR A 548 33.25 -7.60 -1.43
N THR A 549 32.13 -7.54 -2.15
CA THR A 549 31.06 -8.54 -2.08
C THR A 549 31.31 -9.67 -3.06
N THR A 550 30.87 -10.88 -2.74
CA THR A 550 31.28 -12.11 -3.46
C THR A 550 30.16 -13.12 -3.67
N ALA A 551 30.17 -13.74 -4.84
CA ALA A 551 29.33 -14.87 -5.23
C ALA A 551 30.19 -15.92 -5.96
N ILE A 552 29.68 -17.15 -6.13
CA ILE A 552 30.44 -18.25 -6.76
C ILE A 552 29.85 -18.59 -8.13
N LEU A 553 30.70 -18.62 -9.15
CA LEU A 553 30.46 -19.35 -10.39
C LEU A 553 30.91 -20.80 -10.16
N GLU A 554 29.96 -21.75 -10.20
CA GLU A 554 30.17 -23.17 -9.94
C GLU A 554 30.05 -23.96 -11.24
N TYR A 555 31.13 -24.60 -11.70
CA TYR A 555 31.04 -25.51 -12.83
C TYR A 555 30.34 -26.81 -12.44
N ASN A 556 29.44 -27.33 -13.27
CA ASN A 556 28.84 -28.64 -13.08
C ASN A 556 29.84 -29.75 -13.43
N GLY A 557 29.96 -30.77 -12.57
CA GLY A 557 30.80 -31.94 -12.81
C GLY A 557 31.22 -32.65 -11.52
N ASN A 558 32.02 -33.71 -11.66
CA ASN A 558 32.65 -34.40 -10.53
C ASN A 558 34.14 -34.01 -10.48
N TYR A 559 34.50 -33.13 -9.54
CA TYR A 559 35.86 -32.66 -9.30
C TYR A 559 35.99 -32.21 -7.84
N THR A 560 37.22 -32.11 -7.34
CA THR A 560 37.51 -31.47 -6.05
C THR A 560 37.76 -29.97 -6.30
N PRO A 561 36.92 -29.07 -5.78
CA PRO A 561 37.10 -27.63 -6.01
C PRO A 561 38.35 -27.09 -5.31
N SER A 562 38.97 -26.08 -5.91
CA SER A 562 40.02 -25.28 -5.27
C SER A 562 39.47 -24.51 -4.07
N SER A 563 40.24 -24.46 -2.98
CA SER A 563 39.85 -23.77 -1.74
C SER A 563 41.03 -22.95 -1.18
N PRO A 564 40.89 -21.61 -1.02
CA PRO A 564 39.75 -20.80 -1.46
C PRO A 564 39.66 -20.73 -3.00
N PRO A 565 38.45 -20.50 -3.56
CA PRO A 565 38.31 -20.13 -4.98
C PRO A 565 39.14 -18.87 -5.31
N SER A 566 39.61 -18.75 -6.55
CA SER A 566 40.37 -17.54 -6.95
C SER A 566 39.44 -16.32 -7.01
N LEU A 567 39.88 -15.20 -6.43
CA LEU A 567 39.31 -13.87 -6.67
C LEU A 567 39.69 -13.35 -8.08
N PRO A 568 38.95 -12.39 -8.66
CA PRO A 568 39.34 -11.78 -9.92
C PRO A 568 40.52 -10.84 -9.73
N ASN A 569 41.71 -11.25 -10.19
CA ASN A 569 42.93 -10.44 -10.15
C ASN A 569 42.84 -9.13 -10.96
N ASN A 570 41.84 -9.05 -11.84
CA ASN A 570 41.56 -7.98 -12.78
C ASN A 570 40.38 -7.09 -12.34
N LEU A 571 39.82 -7.30 -11.14
CA LEU A 571 38.86 -6.38 -10.55
C LEU A 571 39.60 -5.06 -10.24
N PRO A 572 39.20 -3.90 -10.81
CA PRO A 572 39.91 -2.65 -10.61
C PRO A 572 40.03 -2.24 -9.13
N TYR A 573 41.01 -1.39 -8.84
CA TYR A 573 41.12 -0.77 -7.52
C TYR A 573 40.09 0.36 -7.39
N PHE A 574 39.65 0.65 -6.17
CA PHE A 574 38.46 1.50 -5.93
C PHE A 574 38.59 2.92 -6.54
N ASN A 575 39.79 3.49 -6.60
CA ASN A 575 40.04 4.82 -7.15
C ASN A 575 40.54 4.82 -8.61
N ASN A 576 40.38 3.71 -9.34
CA ASN A 576 40.87 3.62 -10.72
C ASN A 576 39.90 4.32 -11.68
N THR A 577 40.00 5.65 -11.74
CA THR A 577 39.18 6.50 -12.63
C THR A 577 39.31 6.09 -14.09
N ASN A 578 40.53 5.79 -14.58
CA ASN A 578 40.70 5.27 -15.93
C ASN A 578 39.95 3.95 -16.13
N ALA A 579 39.81 3.06 -15.14
CA ALA A 579 38.98 1.87 -15.30
C ALA A 579 37.47 2.15 -15.29
N SER A 580 37.02 3.18 -14.56
CA SER A 580 35.63 3.67 -14.62
C SER A 580 35.32 4.20 -16.03
N ILE A 581 36.17 5.11 -16.51
CA ILE A 581 36.00 5.83 -17.78
C ILE A 581 36.34 4.95 -18.99
N SER A 582 37.41 4.14 -18.99
CA SER A 582 37.78 3.31 -20.15
C SER A 582 36.79 2.20 -20.47
N PHE A 583 35.94 1.81 -19.51
CA PHE A 583 34.79 0.94 -19.77
C PHE A 583 33.67 1.66 -20.54
N THR A 584 33.69 3.00 -20.57
CA THR A 584 32.74 3.86 -21.29
C THR A 584 33.35 4.61 -22.50
N THR A 585 34.65 4.97 -22.56
CA THR A 585 35.58 5.07 -23.74
C THR A 585 36.95 5.74 -23.41
N GLU A 586 37.83 5.97 -24.41
CA GLU A 586 39.29 6.24 -24.31
C GLU A 586 39.71 7.66 -23.77
N ASP A 587 40.91 7.77 -23.17
CA ASP A 587 41.37 8.79 -22.18
C ASP A 587 41.84 10.21 -22.67
N LEU A 588 42.00 11.15 -21.69
CA LEU A 588 42.93 12.35 -21.58
C LEU A 588 42.24 13.79 -21.47
N PRO A 589 42.89 14.91 -21.01
CA PRO A 589 42.40 15.77 -19.88
C PRO A 589 42.28 17.31 -20.19
N LEU A 590 42.08 18.32 -19.32
CA LEU A 590 41.43 18.61 -17.98
C LEU A 590 41.92 20.01 -17.47
N TYR A 591 41.08 20.95 -16.96
CA TYR A 591 41.38 22.02 -15.93
C TYR A 591 40.22 23.05 -15.69
N LEU A 592 39.82 23.24 -14.41
CA LEU A 592 39.15 24.38 -13.71
C LEU A 592 37.73 24.90 -14.06
N GLU A 593 37.01 25.39 -13.01
CA GLU A 593 35.55 25.50 -12.88
C GLU A 593 34.98 26.90 -12.49
N THR A 594 33.65 27.10 -12.58
CA THR A 594 32.78 27.65 -11.48
C THR A 594 31.28 27.85 -11.90
N PRO A 595 30.30 27.15 -11.29
CA PRO A 595 28.86 27.39 -11.51
C PRO A 595 28.14 28.15 -10.36
N ARG A 596 26.88 28.55 -10.60
CA ARG A 596 25.94 29.10 -9.60
C ARG A 596 24.61 28.32 -9.65
N HIS A 597 23.92 28.20 -8.50
CA HIS A 597 22.64 27.47 -8.38
C HIS A 597 21.52 27.97 -9.30
N GLY A 598 20.71 27.06 -9.82
CA GLY A 598 19.40 27.38 -10.42
C GLY A 598 18.66 26.18 -11.02
N THR A 599 17.45 25.90 -10.53
CA THR A 599 16.49 25.01 -11.21
C THR A 599 15.80 25.78 -12.34
N LYS A 600 15.80 25.24 -13.56
CA LYS A 600 15.21 25.91 -14.73
C LYS A 600 14.36 24.95 -15.57
N VAL A 601 13.08 25.26 -15.69
CA VAL A 601 12.16 24.53 -16.58
C VAL A 601 12.39 24.98 -18.04
N LYS A 602 12.43 24.02 -18.96
CA LYS A 602 12.56 24.23 -20.41
C LYS A 602 11.39 23.56 -21.13
N ILE A 603 10.55 24.34 -21.78
CA ILE A 603 9.51 23.82 -22.68
C ILE A 603 10.17 23.47 -24.02
N LEU A 604 10.01 22.23 -24.46
CA LEU A 604 10.50 21.71 -25.73
C LEU A 604 9.32 21.55 -26.68
N LYS A 605 9.50 21.87 -27.98
CA LYS A 605 8.47 21.63 -28.98
C LYS A 605 8.44 20.14 -29.32
N TYR A 606 7.26 19.57 -29.53
CA TYR A 606 7.11 18.18 -29.96
C TYR A 606 7.96 17.90 -31.20
N ASN A 607 8.60 16.73 -31.21
CA ASN A 607 9.47 16.23 -32.27
C ASN A 607 10.72 17.09 -32.56
N THR A 608 11.15 17.95 -31.63
CA THR A 608 12.47 18.61 -31.74
C THR A 608 13.60 17.68 -31.32
N THR A 609 14.69 17.69 -32.07
CA THR A 609 15.96 17.12 -31.63
C THR A 609 16.54 18.02 -30.54
N VAL A 610 16.90 17.41 -29.41
CA VAL A 610 17.46 18.07 -28.24
C VAL A 610 18.85 17.51 -28.02
N GLU A 611 19.82 18.40 -27.87
CA GLU A 611 21.14 18.10 -27.35
C GLU A 611 21.22 18.64 -25.92
N LEU A 612 21.67 17.79 -24.99
CA LEU A 612 21.97 18.18 -23.62
C LEU A 612 23.41 17.77 -23.32
N VAL A 613 24.15 18.68 -22.72
CA VAL A 613 25.47 18.37 -22.16
C VAL A 613 25.37 18.51 -20.64
N PHE A 614 25.69 17.43 -19.96
CA PHE A 614 25.82 17.40 -18.51
C PHE A 614 27.28 17.65 -18.14
N GLN A 615 27.50 18.44 -17.10
CA GLN A 615 28.82 18.83 -16.62
C GLN A 615 28.96 18.38 -15.17
N GLY A 616 29.93 17.51 -14.90
CA GLY A 616 30.38 17.16 -13.57
C GLY A 616 31.22 18.30 -12.99
N THR A 617 31.02 18.59 -11.71
CA THR A 617 31.68 19.69 -10.98
C THR A 617 31.99 19.25 -9.54
N THR A 618 33.16 19.62 -9.02
CA THR A 618 33.70 19.17 -7.72
C THR A 618 33.24 19.97 -6.50
N LEU A 619 32.33 20.94 -6.67
CA LEU A 619 31.99 21.96 -5.65
C LEU A 619 31.62 21.42 -4.25
N VAL A 620 31.16 20.18 -4.13
CA VAL A 620 30.77 19.55 -2.85
C VAL A 620 31.37 18.15 -2.72
N GLY A 621 32.67 17.99 -3.00
CA GLY A 621 33.38 16.71 -2.89
C GLY A 621 33.00 15.77 -4.04
N GLY A 622 33.56 16.02 -5.22
CA GLY A 622 33.10 15.40 -6.46
C GLY A 622 33.30 13.88 -6.53
N ASN A 623 32.20 13.17 -6.77
CA ASN A 623 32.14 11.81 -7.33
C ASN A 623 31.68 11.88 -8.80
N ASP A 624 31.71 10.76 -9.53
CA ASP A 624 30.97 10.59 -10.79
C ASP A 624 29.45 10.68 -10.51
N HIS A 625 28.68 11.32 -11.40
CA HIS A 625 27.25 11.56 -11.21
C HIS A 625 26.41 10.81 -12.25
N PRO A 626 25.70 9.73 -11.91
CA PRO A 626 24.76 9.08 -12.81
C PRO A 626 23.52 9.96 -13.05
N MET A 627 23.19 10.18 -14.32
CA MET A 627 22.03 10.96 -14.77
C MET A 627 21.08 10.08 -15.58
N HIS A 628 19.81 9.99 -15.14
CA HIS A 628 18.74 9.25 -15.81
C HIS A 628 17.66 10.21 -16.34
N LEU A 629 17.20 10.01 -17.58
CA LEU A 629 16.15 10.86 -18.19
C LEU A 629 14.80 10.14 -18.25
N HIS A 630 13.89 10.54 -17.37
CA HIS A 630 12.54 9.96 -17.30
C HIS A 630 11.79 10.15 -18.63
N GLY A 631 11.30 9.03 -19.19
CA GLY A 631 10.41 9.03 -20.36
C GLY A 631 11.10 9.08 -21.73
N PHE A 632 12.44 9.06 -21.79
CA PHE A 632 13.19 9.07 -23.05
C PHE A 632 14.38 8.11 -23.02
N SER A 633 14.66 7.50 -24.17
CA SER A 633 16.01 6.99 -24.49
C SER A 633 16.75 8.05 -25.29
N PHE A 634 18.06 8.10 -25.15
CA PHE A 634 18.93 9.08 -25.78
C PHE A 634 20.21 8.43 -26.30
N TYR A 635 20.78 9.01 -27.35
CA TYR A 635 22.08 8.63 -27.88
C TYR A 635 23.18 9.36 -27.12
N VAL A 636 24.20 8.66 -26.62
CA VAL A 636 25.41 9.30 -26.09
C VAL A 636 26.31 9.64 -27.26
N ILE A 637 26.42 10.93 -27.58
CA ILE A 637 27.13 11.40 -28.78
C ILE A 637 28.54 11.86 -28.49
N GLY A 638 28.90 12.11 -27.23
CA GLY A 638 30.27 12.41 -26.82
C GLY A 638 30.41 12.48 -25.31
N MET A 639 31.64 12.39 -24.83
CA MET A 639 32.01 12.65 -23.44
C MET A 639 33.46 13.15 -23.40
N GLY A 640 33.86 13.77 -22.30
CA GLY A 640 35.22 14.26 -22.11
C GLY A 640 35.52 14.64 -20.68
N LEU A 641 36.76 15.01 -20.41
CA LEU A 641 37.20 15.60 -19.14
C LEU A 641 37.43 17.12 -19.31
N GLY A 642 37.21 17.88 -18.24
CA GLY A 642 37.15 19.34 -18.23
C GLY A 642 35.72 19.88 -18.40
N ASN A 643 35.63 21.19 -18.66
CA ASN A 643 34.36 21.83 -19.04
C ASN A 643 34.10 21.66 -20.53
N PHE A 644 32.83 21.43 -20.89
CA PHE A 644 32.40 21.37 -22.29
C PHE A 644 32.67 22.68 -23.06
N ASP A 645 33.48 22.59 -24.12
CA ASP A 645 33.70 23.63 -25.10
C ASP A 645 32.81 23.41 -26.33
N LYS A 646 31.69 24.15 -26.35
CA LYS A 646 30.72 24.17 -27.45
C LYS A 646 31.28 24.43 -28.86
N ASP A 647 32.49 24.98 -29.00
CA ASP A 647 33.10 25.30 -30.29
C ASP A 647 34.16 24.26 -30.72
N LYS A 648 34.60 23.38 -29.80
CA LYS A 648 35.58 22.30 -30.09
C LYS A 648 34.99 20.91 -29.94
N ASP A 649 34.33 20.63 -28.83
CA ASP A 649 33.94 19.27 -28.43
C ASP A 649 32.93 18.61 -29.37
N PRO A 650 31.96 19.33 -29.98
CA PRO A 650 31.09 18.75 -31.00
C PRO A 650 31.80 18.19 -32.25
N LEU A 651 33.07 18.55 -32.49
CA LEU A 651 33.88 17.98 -33.58
C LEU A 651 34.29 16.53 -33.30
N GLY A 652 34.35 16.13 -32.02
CA GLY A 652 34.68 14.77 -31.58
C GLY A 652 33.46 13.86 -31.43
N TYR A 653 32.24 14.35 -31.71
CA TYR A 653 31.03 13.56 -31.47
C TYR A 653 30.95 12.32 -32.36
N ASN A 654 30.61 11.18 -31.75
CA ASN A 654 30.17 10.00 -32.48
C ASN A 654 28.75 10.24 -33.03
N LEU A 655 28.69 10.68 -34.29
CA LEU A 655 27.45 10.85 -35.05
C LEU A 655 27.14 9.63 -35.95
N VAL A 656 27.94 8.57 -35.86
CA VAL A 656 27.86 7.38 -36.72
C VAL A 656 27.78 6.13 -35.84
N ASP A 657 26.53 5.76 -35.50
CA ASP A 657 26.20 4.68 -34.54
C ASP A 657 26.62 4.97 -33.06
N PRO A 658 26.11 6.06 -32.44
CA PRO A 658 26.22 6.28 -31.01
C PRO A 658 25.37 5.28 -30.19
N PRO A 659 25.80 4.87 -28.98
CA PRO A 659 25.02 3.98 -28.13
C PRO A 659 23.72 4.64 -27.66
N LEU A 660 22.61 3.90 -27.74
CA LEU A 660 21.29 4.30 -27.25
C LEU A 660 21.08 3.78 -25.83
N MET A 661 20.89 4.69 -24.87
CA MET A 661 20.78 4.39 -23.43
C MET A 661 19.66 5.23 -22.80
N ASN A 662 19.41 5.09 -21.49
CA ASN A 662 18.53 6.02 -20.76
C ASN A 662 19.15 6.55 -19.45
N THR A 663 20.30 5.99 -19.06
CA THR A 663 21.14 6.44 -17.96
C THR A 663 22.57 6.63 -18.48
N ILE A 664 23.28 7.65 -18.00
CA ILE A 664 24.70 7.91 -18.28
C ILE A 664 25.42 8.25 -17.00
N ASP A 665 26.71 7.99 -16.95
CA ASP A 665 27.58 8.68 -16.01
C ASP A 665 28.05 10.01 -16.57
N VAL A 666 28.14 10.99 -15.67
CA VAL A 666 28.83 12.25 -15.89
C VAL A 666 30.11 12.17 -15.06
N PRO A 667 31.29 12.02 -15.70
CA PRO A 667 32.54 11.83 -14.97
C PRO A 667 32.83 12.97 -13.99
N LEU A 668 33.50 12.63 -12.90
CA LEU A 668 34.20 13.59 -12.05
C LEU A 668 35.11 14.47 -12.92
N ASP A 669 34.98 15.79 -12.78
CA ASP A 669 35.69 16.78 -13.62
C ASP A 669 35.52 16.52 -15.13
N GLY A 670 34.34 16.10 -15.60
CA GLY A 670 34.07 15.86 -17.01
C GLY A 670 32.66 16.19 -17.47
N TRP A 671 32.37 15.89 -18.74
CA TRP A 671 31.08 16.15 -19.37
C TRP A 671 30.60 14.97 -20.21
N THR A 672 29.28 14.86 -20.34
CA THR A 672 28.63 13.84 -21.20
C THR A 672 27.54 14.51 -22.03
N ALA A 673 27.64 14.39 -23.35
CA ALA A 673 26.70 14.94 -24.33
C ALA A 673 25.74 13.85 -24.84
N ILE A 674 24.45 14.12 -24.71
CA ILE A 674 23.37 13.24 -25.19
C ILE A 674 22.51 13.93 -26.24
N ARG A 675 21.89 13.13 -27.11
CA ARG A 675 20.92 13.60 -28.10
C ARG A 675 19.68 12.71 -28.12
N PHE A 676 18.50 13.34 -28.04
CA PHE A 676 17.21 12.65 -28.15
C PHE A 676 16.22 13.49 -28.95
N THR A 677 15.06 12.92 -29.25
CA THR A 677 13.95 13.63 -29.86
C THR A 677 12.84 13.80 -28.83
N ALA A 678 12.31 15.01 -28.67
CA ALA A 678 11.21 15.32 -27.76
C ALA A 678 9.86 14.79 -28.32
N ASN A 679 9.75 13.48 -28.51
CA ASN A 679 8.65 12.78 -29.16
C ASN A 679 7.69 12.05 -28.19
N ASN A 680 7.89 12.18 -26.88
CA ASN A 680 7.01 11.66 -25.83
C ASN A 680 6.28 12.81 -25.10
N PRO A 681 5.23 13.39 -25.71
CA PRO A 681 4.36 14.33 -25.02
C PRO A 681 3.53 13.51 -24.01
N GLY A 682 3.85 13.66 -22.73
CA GLY A 682 3.02 13.09 -21.66
C GLY A 682 1.55 13.53 -21.82
N LEU A 683 0.61 12.66 -21.46
CA LEU A 683 -0.84 12.81 -21.70
C LEU A 683 -1.35 14.23 -21.38
N SER A 684 -1.46 15.07 -22.41
CA SER A 684 -1.96 16.42 -22.30
C SER A 684 -3.49 16.41 -22.27
N ASN A 685 -4.05 16.11 -21.09
CA ASN A 685 -5.46 16.31 -20.77
C ASN A 685 -5.68 17.74 -20.20
N TYR A 686 -5.10 18.74 -20.87
CA TYR A 686 -5.31 20.17 -20.66
C TYR A 686 -5.88 20.78 -21.95
#